data_AF-A0A3Q0KTU8-F1
#
_entry.id   AF-A0A3Q0KTU8-F1
#
_cell.length_a   1.000
_cell.length_b   1.000
_cell.length_c   1.000
_cell.angle_alpha   90.00
_cell.angle_beta   90.00
_cell.angle_gamma   90.00
#
_symmetry.space_group_name_H-M   'P 1'
#
loop_
_entity.id
_entity.type
_entity.pdbx_description
1 polymer ?
#
loop_
_entity_poly.entity_id
_entity_poly.type
_entity_poly.pdbx_seq_one_letter_code
_entity_poly.pdbx_strand_id
1 'polypeptide(L)'
;MSDPAFWTPPDSPEFRGIGAIFSEDLDADLLTEIDFDVQQPTPFLGLCCDTVDPIKFLSRFETTTTVHWADPQEILCLLRNKLVLLKKSSFEFQNLRNDVSFLLLALCSSVTETEFEKRSVVPLVGCIRSVLGFLGPLTSLLEAKTNKNFIHAHLEIWLTVLKIFNFLCNRAEYVELVNETLGLKPQSSLNACGYFLDIVLENLILYSGLTNFQRCSCDTILWVVIMHFVEKTQKNWFKFFHGKMIKLSAQQRAEFSEFNTLECVRPNFKSYFQSSSLDISHQSSLTVWSLYWNVLAYTTPIYSLYADHTNQSKVGLGTLQKYSIVVWLIRQQFLGETTPNNSEVHFCLTSLLRLSETCGINLEVVRSLWLYFKSWLSTGFDTSNRSSGLFTPSMSFRCWYSKVKPECEVRQNFVMFCSLLRRLSPSDIEALCTTLKIPLLSLTKQSISHYFFIWANLVEEALDTLSVSIDNMDNNKICLLSLVDNIVEISSSLLESNNVAQKSLHNWDPNRGCILLQCLQYLLVMFEEYGCLHSELHIYLLRLLPVVEKINGVIFSLRRSLSLSNELLSTESEFALTRRPVAFNRLSTSNRISDFTSISIQFLVDLLVPNNSTHVSLPSGRTFLIIQCLGSSYFDSISWPFDIKWNECVLQLLEAVCSLAYSESNLEVFSFFWSSVYPAFKKAISRQSAKFAPIPVNLLSILSKIALYFLRLSNICFSYRSEHKLTLCLLDPADLFDLFTMNPSIDFSFHFSIMKAFYGTSSAIKELVTILNSSKKETSTVAWLFFVALLTYCLFVRTVNSFSTESHDDFVFPSFISEIRAYLPKQITISTISNLDPETIFINIAAYFDELSTFQARMSFKSVFVEYIGRLSEFICTCCSVSSVAQESGFGLSHMTQSSFLKPEDLCGSGYQVAGMLVRHCSMLLYSPVTTEGSVSSFENLVNHFFLPRQLYETQDSNKFSTLNESDIFPCFVMESMQEQLPEFTRGIAQLNWRSDPYICRIIKDIVKIHYKHFGPGAIASMVLHSPTLDFRTHILQFATYDQITYLTESKVLPVSGCEQITYQHNILSNWVNFAYAIFSNTHSSGIYLSDAPFLVCPILLSNTLKDLTSALNSDSRKHSIHILKMYKEAVASVTCKETRSRILELCCNLDKKTMDPSCNLVAYFGLK
;
A
#
# COMPACT_ATOMS: atom_id res chain seq x y z
N MET A 1 -59.05 -4.68 46.95
CA MET A 1 -59.59 -3.33 46.69
C MET A 1 -59.11 -2.96 45.29
N SER A 2 -59.93 -2.84 44.26
CA SER A 2 -61.32 -2.36 44.17
C SER A 2 -61.98 -2.97 42.93
N ASP A 3 -63.04 -3.75 43.15
CA ASP A 3 -63.90 -4.35 42.13
C ASP A 3 -64.88 -3.28 41.58
N PRO A 4 -65.08 -3.12 40.26
CA PRO A 4 -65.94 -2.07 39.69
C PRO A 4 -67.45 -2.31 39.87
N ALA A 5 -67.87 -3.39 40.51
CA ALA A 5 -69.28 -3.80 40.61
C ALA A 5 -70.14 -3.01 41.63
N PHE A 6 -69.68 -1.87 42.17
CA PHE A 6 -70.34 -1.20 43.32
C PHE A 6 -70.75 0.28 43.15
N TRP A 7 -70.77 0.82 41.92
CA TRP A 7 -71.23 2.21 41.69
C TRP A 7 -72.35 2.30 40.65
N THR A 8 -73.59 2.03 41.08
CA THR A 8 -74.81 2.55 40.45
C THR A 8 -75.71 3.14 41.53
N PRO A 9 -75.99 4.45 41.54
CA PRO A 9 -77.04 5.04 42.35
C PRO A 9 -78.42 4.60 41.81
N PRO A 10 -79.45 4.45 42.67
CA PRO A 10 -80.82 4.29 42.22
C PRO A 10 -81.29 5.63 41.63
N ASP A 11 -82.13 5.58 40.58
CA ASP A 11 -82.73 6.72 39.84
C ASP A 11 -82.05 7.15 38.52
N SER A 12 -81.59 6.21 37.69
CA SER A 12 -81.45 6.43 36.24
C SER A 12 -82.36 5.47 35.45
N PRO A 13 -83.12 5.96 34.44
CA PRO A 13 -84.05 5.12 33.71
C PRO A 13 -83.29 4.09 32.88
N GLU A 14 -83.70 2.83 33.01
CA GLU A 14 -83.22 1.69 32.24
C GLU A 14 -83.25 2.00 30.73
N PHE A 15 -82.09 2.28 30.12
CA PHE A 15 -81.90 2.06 28.68
C PHE A 15 -81.75 0.56 28.42
N ARG A 16 -82.84 -0.18 28.57
CA ARG A 16 -83.03 -1.47 27.89
C ARG A 16 -83.32 -1.20 26.43
N GLY A 17 -82.29 -0.83 25.69
CA GLY A 17 -82.26 -1.00 24.24
C GLY A 17 -81.92 -2.45 23.91
N ILE A 18 -82.83 -3.36 24.24
CA ILE A 18 -82.85 -4.71 23.68
C ILE A 18 -82.92 -4.55 22.16
N GLY A 19 -82.14 -5.37 21.45
CA GLY A 19 -82.12 -5.41 20.00
C GLY A 19 -83.53 -5.32 19.42
N ALA A 20 -83.76 -4.25 18.66
CA ALA A 20 -84.93 -4.09 17.83
C ALA A 20 -84.44 -3.80 16.42
N ILE A 21 -84.29 -4.89 15.67
CA ILE A 21 -84.68 -5.02 14.27
C ILE A 21 -84.11 -3.94 13.33
N PHE A 22 -82.86 -4.14 12.92
CA PHE A 22 -82.60 -4.12 11.48
C PHE A 22 -82.37 -5.57 11.09
N SER A 23 -83.29 -6.15 10.33
CA SER A 23 -83.11 -7.48 9.75
C SER A 23 -81.83 -7.48 8.93
N GLU A 24 -81.07 -8.58 8.99
CA GLU A 24 -80.02 -8.88 8.00
C GLU A 24 -80.62 -9.07 6.59
N ASP A 25 -81.96 -9.06 6.47
CA ASP A 25 -82.74 -9.08 5.25
C ASP A 25 -83.28 -7.69 4.90
N LEU A 26 -82.41 -6.75 4.53
CA LEU A 26 -82.81 -5.62 3.69
C LEU A 26 -82.33 -5.97 2.29
N ASP A 27 -83.26 -6.58 1.54
CA ASP A 27 -83.06 -7.10 0.20
C ASP A 27 -82.32 -6.11 -0.69
N ALA A 28 -81.45 -6.67 -1.52
CA ALA A 28 -80.74 -6.00 -2.60
C ALA A 28 -81.66 -5.24 -3.59
N ASP A 29 -82.98 -5.41 -3.46
CA ASP A 29 -84.00 -4.87 -4.35
C ASP A 29 -84.32 -3.37 -4.10
N LEU A 30 -84.04 -2.81 -2.91
CA LEU A 30 -84.16 -1.36 -2.68
C LEU A 30 -82.99 -0.55 -3.30
N LEU A 31 -81.95 -1.24 -3.78
CA LEU A 31 -80.76 -0.64 -4.40
C LEU A 31 -80.79 -0.73 -5.94
N THR A 32 -81.71 -1.48 -6.52
CA THR A 32 -81.87 -1.61 -7.99
C THR A 32 -82.79 -0.56 -8.61
N GLU A 33 -83.55 0.21 -7.82
CA GLU A 33 -84.45 1.27 -8.33
C GLU A 33 -83.82 2.68 -8.35
N ILE A 34 -82.58 2.85 -7.88
CA ILE A 34 -81.84 4.10 -8.10
C ILE A 34 -81.14 4.00 -9.44
N ASP A 35 -81.86 4.35 -10.50
CA ASP A 35 -81.31 4.51 -11.84
C ASP A 35 -80.33 5.70 -11.82
N PHE A 36 -79.04 5.41 -11.73
CA PHE A 36 -77.96 6.41 -11.78
C PHE A 36 -77.70 6.86 -13.23
N ASP A 37 -78.76 7.27 -13.94
CA ASP A 37 -78.68 7.80 -15.29
C ASP A 37 -78.63 9.35 -15.22
N VAL A 38 -77.58 9.86 -14.59
CA VAL A 38 -77.27 11.29 -14.56
C VAL A 38 -75.84 11.49 -15.06
N GLN A 39 -75.74 12.19 -16.19
CA GLN A 39 -74.51 12.64 -16.83
C GLN A 39 -73.40 12.97 -15.82
N GLN A 40 -72.25 12.32 -16.00
CA GLN A 40 -71.01 12.44 -15.21
C GLN A 40 -70.87 13.81 -14.50
N PRO A 41 -71.30 13.94 -13.23
CA PRO A 41 -70.89 15.06 -12.43
C PRO A 41 -69.43 14.79 -12.07
N THR A 42 -68.52 15.70 -12.42
CA THR A 42 -67.12 15.62 -12.02
C THR A 42 -67.04 15.33 -10.51
N PRO A 43 -66.53 14.17 -10.08
CA PRO A 43 -66.72 13.72 -8.72
C PRO A 43 -65.93 14.61 -7.76
N PHE A 44 -66.65 15.18 -6.80
CA PHE A 44 -66.10 16.06 -5.80
C PHE A 44 -65.39 15.28 -4.67
N LEU A 45 -65.49 13.95 -4.59
CA LEU A 45 -64.82 13.21 -3.50
C LEU A 45 -64.61 11.69 -3.65
N GLY A 46 -64.74 11.08 -4.85
CA GLY A 46 -64.75 9.61 -4.98
C GLY A 46 -63.73 8.92 -5.87
N LEU A 47 -62.78 9.65 -6.46
CA LEU A 47 -61.69 9.07 -7.28
C LEU A 47 -60.31 9.45 -6.74
N CYS A 48 -60.22 9.78 -5.45
CA CYS A 48 -59.10 10.50 -4.84
C CYS A 48 -57.86 9.64 -4.54
N CYS A 49 -57.68 8.48 -5.16
CA CYS A 49 -56.36 7.87 -5.30
C CYS A 49 -55.88 8.18 -6.72
N ASP A 50 -54.84 8.99 -6.82
CA ASP A 50 -53.97 9.17 -8.00
C ASP A 50 -54.35 10.24 -9.05
N THR A 51 -55.52 10.89 -9.00
CA THR A 51 -55.95 11.77 -10.13
C THR A 51 -56.10 13.27 -9.83
N VAL A 52 -56.25 13.68 -8.57
CA VAL A 52 -56.55 15.08 -8.23
C VAL A 52 -55.44 15.72 -7.42
N ASP A 53 -54.88 16.81 -7.95
CA ASP A 53 -53.95 17.69 -7.24
C ASP A 53 -54.63 18.23 -5.95
N PRO A 54 -54.03 18.01 -4.76
CA PRO A 54 -54.56 18.47 -3.47
C PRO A 54 -54.89 19.96 -3.44
N ILE A 55 -54.17 20.77 -4.22
CA ILE A 55 -54.41 22.21 -4.34
C ILE A 55 -55.69 22.48 -5.14
N LYS A 56 -55.88 21.80 -6.28
CA LYS A 56 -57.13 21.92 -7.07
C LYS A 56 -58.33 21.48 -6.24
N PHE A 57 -58.16 20.48 -5.38
CA PHE A 57 -59.19 20.07 -4.46
C PHE A 57 -59.59 21.19 -3.50
N LEU A 58 -58.64 21.89 -2.87
CA LEU A 58 -58.92 23.00 -1.96
C LEU A 58 -59.74 24.12 -2.64
N SER A 59 -59.41 24.49 -3.87
CA SER A 59 -60.17 25.51 -4.63
C SER A 59 -61.63 25.11 -4.87
N ARG A 60 -61.89 23.80 -4.98
CA ARG A 60 -63.24 23.26 -5.12
C ARG A 60 -63.94 23.08 -3.78
N PHE A 61 -63.19 22.82 -2.71
CA PHE A 61 -63.72 22.59 -1.35
C PHE A 61 -64.64 23.73 -0.89
N GLU A 62 -64.32 24.98 -1.26
CA GLU A 62 -65.11 26.18 -0.94
C GLU A 62 -66.30 26.43 -1.89
N THR A 63 -66.33 25.80 -3.07
CA THR A 63 -67.41 25.97 -4.06
C THR A 63 -68.50 24.91 -3.89
N THR A 64 -69.76 25.32 -3.82
CA THR A 64 -70.94 24.44 -3.79
C THR A 64 -71.21 23.85 -5.17
N THR A 65 -71.47 22.55 -5.25
CA THR A 65 -71.86 21.86 -6.49
C THR A 65 -73.32 21.45 -6.39
N THR A 66 -74.10 21.86 -7.38
CA THR A 66 -75.57 21.75 -7.44
C THR A 66 -76.01 20.34 -7.78
N VAL A 67 -76.37 19.54 -6.77
CA VAL A 67 -77.08 18.28 -6.98
C VAL A 67 -78.02 17.98 -5.80
N HIS A 68 -79.33 18.01 -6.05
CA HIS A 68 -80.37 17.70 -5.07
C HIS A 68 -80.55 16.18 -4.90
N TRP A 69 -80.33 15.67 -3.68
CA TRP A 69 -80.61 14.29 -3.29
C TRP A 69 -81.31 14.24 -1.91
N ALA A 70 -81.74 13.02 -1.52
CA ALA A 70 -82.64 12.67 -0.41
C ALA A 70 -82.20 13.11 1.02
N ASP A 71 -83.04 12.82 2.02
CA ASP A 71 -82.84 13.22 3.43
C ASP A 71 -81.43 12.80 3.94
N PRO A 72 -80.61 13.74 4.45
CA PRO A 72 -79.29 13.49 5.03
C PRO A 72 -79.22 12.33 6.03
N GLN A 73 -80.31 12.05 6.76
CA GLN A 73 -80.34 10.96 7.75
C GLN A 73 -80.34 9.58 7.10
N GLU A 74 -81.06 9.40 5.99
CA GLU A 74 -81.09 8.14 5.24
C GLU A 74 -79.72 7.83 4.63
N ILE A 75 -79.06 8.87 4.09
CA ILE A 75 -77.71 8.77 3.54
C ILE A 75 -76.72 8.29 4.62
N LEU A 76 -76.79 8.83 5.85
CA LEU A 76 -75.93 8.42 6.96
C LEU A 76 -76.19 6.97 7.42
N CYS A 77 -77.43 6.49 7.39
CA CYS A 77 -77.75 5.08 7.66
C CYS A 77 -77.15 4.15 6.59
N LEU A 78 -77.33 4.48 5.31
CA LEU A 78 -76.73 3.72 4.20
C LEU A 78 -75.20 3.71 4.28
N LEU A 79 -74.60 4.86 4.61
CA LEU A 79 -73.16 4.99 4.82
C LEU A 79 -72.67 4.05 5.92
N ARG A 80 -73.35 4.00 7.07
CA ARG A 80 -72.98 3.11 8.17
C ARG A 80 -73.02 1.64 7.75
N ASN A 81 -74.05 1.22 7.01
CA ASN A 81 -74.18 -0.16 6.52
C ASN A 81 -73.04 -0.53 5.56
N LYS A 82 -72.71 0.36 4.61
CA LYS A 82 -71.58 0.16 3.68
C LYS A 82 -70.25 0.10 4.43
N LEU A 83 -70.06 0.89 5.49
CA LEU A 83 -68.84 0.85 6.32
C LEU A 83 -68.69 -0.44 7.12
N VAL A 84 -69.79 -1.02 7.62
CA VAL A 84 -69.76 -2.34 8.29
C VAL A 84 -69.27 -3.43 7.34
N LEU A 85 -69.75 -3.42 6.08
CA LEU A 85 -69.30 -4.34 5.04
C LEU A 85 -67.82 -4.11 4.68
N LEU A 86 -67.43 -2.85 4.50
CA LEU A 86 -66.06 -2.48 4.16
C LEU A 86 -65.06 -2.92 5.25
N LYS A 87 -65.42 -2.79 6.54
CA LYS A 87 -64.58 -3.21 7.69
C LYS A 87 -64.36 -4.72 7.77
N LYS A 88 -65.31 -5.53 7.30
CA LYS A 88 -65.25 -7.01 7.36
C LYS A 88 -64.53 -7.65 6.16
N SER A 89 -64.40 -6.94 5.04
CA SER A 89 -63.83 -7.48 3.78
C SER A 89 -62.31 -7.29 3.68
N SER A 90 -61.57 -8.36 3.37
CA SER A 90 -60.09 -8.35 3.27
C SER A 90 -59.55 -8.35 1.84
N PHE A 91 -60.35 -8.69 0.83
CA PHE A 91 -59.95 -8.75 -0.57
C PHE A 91 -61.06 -8.19 -1.48
N GLU A 92 -60.69 -7.22 -2.31
CA GLU A 92 -61.39 -6.74 -3.52
C GLU A 92 -62.83 -6.22 -3.38
N PHE A 93 -63.03 -4.90 -3.43
CA PHE A 93 -64.12 -4.25 -4.19
C PHE A 93 -63.89 -2.73 -4.20
N GLN A 94 -63.28 -2.22 -5.28
CA GLN A 94 -63.18 -0.79 -5.55
C GLN A 94 -64.57 -0.14 -5.67
N ASN A 95 -65.58 -0.91 -6.08
CA ASN A 95 -66.98 -0.49 -6.15
C ASN A 95 -67.57 -0.12 -4.78
N LEU A 96 -67.27 -0.87 -3.72
CA LEU A 96 -67.81 -0.56 -2.38
C LEU A 96 -67.23 0.74 -1.81
N ARG A 97 -65.98 1.07 -2.19
CA ARG A 97 -65.38 2.36 -1.88
C ARG A 97 -66.06 3.48 -2.68
N ASN A 98 -66.29 3.27 -3.98
CA ASN A 98 -66.97 4.25 -4.82
C ASN A 98 -68.38 4.57 -4.28
N ASP A 99 -69.11 3.56 -3.80
CA ASP A 99 -70.42 3.74 -3.13
C ASP A 99 -70.29 4.63 -1.89
N VAL A 100 -69.30 4.38 -1.03
CA VAL A 100 -69.06 5.19 0.17
C VAL A 100 -68.75 6.64 -0.21
N SER A 101 -67.84 6.86 -1.17
CA SER A 101 -67.50 8.20 -1.60
C SER A 101 -68.68 8.92 -2.27
N PHE A 102 -69.53 8.20 -3.00
CA PHE A 102 -70.75 8.74 -3.58
C PHE A 102 -71.77 9.15 -2.51
N LEU A 103 -71.97 8.31 -1.48
CA LEU A 103 -72.84 8.64 -0.35
C LEU A 103 -72.31 9.85 0.44
N LEU A 104 -71.00 9.97 0.60
CA LEU A 104 -70.39 11.16 1.23
C LEU A 104 -70.61 12.43 0.41
N LEU A 105 -70.54 12.33 -0.92
CA LEU A 105 -70.85 13.43 -1.82
C LEU A 105 -72.31 13.86 -1.68
N ALA A 106 -73.23 12.89 -1.77
CA ALA A 106 -74.67 13.14 -1.62
C ALA A 106 -74.98 13.77 -0.25
N LEU A 107 -74.35 13.28 0.82
CA LEU A 107 -74.49 13.85 2.16
C LEU A 107 -74.04 15.32 2.20
N CYS A 108 -72.86 15.62 1.64
CA CYS A 108 -72.33 16.98 1.64
C CYS A 108 -73.24 17.94 0.89
N SER A 109 -73.66 17.60 -0.34
CA SER A 109 -74.52 18.45 -1.17
C SER A 109 -75.86 18.70 -0.49
N SER A 110 -76.50 17.64 0.02
CA SER A 110 -77.79 17.73 0.70
C SER A 110 -77.73 18.67 1.91
N VAL A 111 -76.66 18.61 2.71
CA VAL A 111 -76.51 19.46 3.89
C VAL A 111 -76.19 20.92 3.54
N THR A 112 -75.42 21.18 2.48
CA THR A 112 -75.03 22.56 2.12
C THR A 112 -76.13 23.35 1.40
N GLU A 113 -77.11 22.67 0.80
CA GLU A 113 -78.13 23.30 -0.05
C GLU A 113 -79.49 23.48 0.62
N THR A 114 -79.82 22.67 1.64
CA THR A 114 -81.08 22.82 2.36
C THR A 114 -80.96 23.83 3.50
N GLU A 115 -81.83 24.86 3.52
CA GLU A 115 -82.08 25.59 4.77
C GLU A 115 -82.72 24.64 5.77
N PHE A 116 -81.93 24.17 6.73
CA PHE A 116 -82.45 23.31 7.79
C PHE A 116 -83.31 24.11 8.77
N GLU A 117 -84.50 23.58 9.06
CA GLU A 117 -85.16 23.90 10.31
C GLU A 117 -84.26 23.48 11.49
N LYS A 118 -84.17 24.31 12.55
CA LYS A 118 -83.35 24.03 13.75
C LYS A 118 -83.60 22.62 14.31
N ARG A 119 -84.80 22.07 14.14
CA ARG A 119 -85.19 20.73 14.62
C ARG A 119 -84.45 19.59 13.91
N SER A 120 -84.00 19.79 12.68
CA SER A 120 -83.37 18.74 11.86
C SER A 120 -81.85 18.61 12.10
N VAL A 121 -81.23 19.65 12.69
CA VAL A 121 -79.78 19.69 12.95
C VAL A 121 -79.37 18.72 14.07
N VAL A 122 -80.17 18.60 15.14
CA VAL A 122 -79.90 17.68 16.25
C VAL A 122 -79.82 16.21 15.79
N PRO A 123 -80.82 15.65 15.09
CA PRO A 123 -80.74 14.26 14.61
C PRO A 123 -79.63 14.05 13.57
N LEU A 124 -79.35 15.02 12.69
CA LEU A 124 -78.21 14.95 11.76
C LEU A 124 -76.87 14.82 12.51
N VAL A 125 -76.61 15.69 13.49
CA VAL A 125 -75.39 15.65 14.30
C VAL A 125 -75.33 14.37 15.15
N GLY A 126 -76.48 13.87 15.62
CA GLY A 126 -76.60 12.57 16.29
C GLY A 126 -76.18 11.38 15.40
N CYS A 127 -76.61 11.37 14.14
CA CYS A 127 -76.20 10.33 13.17
C CYS A 127 -74.70 10.43 12.84
N ILE A 128 -74.15 11.63 12.66
CA ILE A 128 -72.69 11.82 12.46
C ILE A 128 -71.92 11.28 13.67
N ARG A 129 -72.37 11.59 14.89
CA ARG A 129 -71.79 11.06 16.14
C ARG A 129 -71.80 9.53 16.17
N SER A 130 -72.87 8.88 15.69
CA SER A 130 -72.95 7.42 15.59
C SER A 130 -71.93 6.84 14.62
N VAL A 131 -71.78 7.45 13.42
CA VAL A 131 -70.80 7.01 12.41
C VAL A 131 -69.37 7.17 12.94
N LEU A 132 -69.04 8.30 13.57
CA LEU A 132 -67.72 8.53 14.15
C LEU A 132 -67.41 7.56 15.29
N GLY A 133 -68.39 7.29 16.17
CA GLY A 133 -68.25 6.30 17.23
C GLY A 133 -68.02 4.87 16.70
N PHE A 134 -68.59 4.51 15.56
CA PHE A 134 -68.36 3.22 14.90
C PHE A 134 -66.95 3.08 14.31
N LEU A 135 -66.41 4.17 13.76
CA LEU A 135 -65.08 4.18 13.15
C LEU A 135 -63.97 3.97 14.19
N GLY A 136 -64.11 4.59 15.37
CA GLY A 136 -63.07 4.57 16.40
C GLY A 136 -61.79 5.32 15.99
N PRO A 137 -60.68 5.16 16.73
CA PRO A 137 -59.44 5.87 16.44
C PRO A 137 -58.76 5.28 15.20
N LEU A 138 -58.25 6.14 14.31
CA LEU A 138 -57.60 5.76 13.04
C LEU A 138 -56.43 4.80 13.28
N THR A 139 -55.74 4.94 14.41
CA THR A 139 -54.58 4.13 14.81
C THR A 139 -54.91 2.68 15.12
N SER A 140 -56.15 2.38 15.56
CA SER A 140 -56.59 0.99 15.79
C SER A 140 -56.65 0.16 14.51
N LEU A 141 -56.58 0.82 13.34
CA LEU A 141 -56.60 0.20 12.03
C LEU A 141 -55.19 -0.08 11.48
N LEU A 142 -54.12 0.34 12.18
CA LEU A 142 -52.74 0.04 11.79
C LEU A 142 -52.29 -1.34 12.30
N GLU A 143 -52.99 -1.89 13.29
CA GLU A 143 -52.74 -3.23 13.81
C GLU A 143 -53.30 -4.28 12.83
N ALA A 144 -52.39 -5.02 12.19
CA ALA A 144 -52.60 -6.23 11.37
C ALA A 144 -53.32 -6.08 10.01
N LYS A 145 -52.57 -6.09 8.89
CA LYS A 145 -53.02 -6.43 7.50
C LYS A 145 -54.43 -5.93 7.11
N THR A 146 -54.81 -4.74 7.54
CA THR A 146 -56.15 -4.19 7.32
C THR A 146 -56.30 -3.62 5.90
N ASN A 147 -57.53 -3.68 5.38
CA ASN A 147 -57.90 -3.30 4.03
C ASN A 147 -57.57 -1.82 3.76
N LYS A 148 -56.62 -1.53 2.86
CA LYS A 148 -56.23 -0.16 2.45
C LYS A 148 -57.44 0.70 2.07
N ASN A 149 -58.49 0.10 1.50
CA ASN A 149 -59.71 0.82 1.12
C ASN A 149 -60.51 1.33 2.33
N PHE A 150 -60.50 0.61 3.45
CA PHE A 150 -61.16 1.04 4.68
C PHE A 150 -60.48 2.26 5.31
N ILE A 151 -59.14 2.29 5.27
CA ILE A 151 -58.37 3.46 5.72
C ILE A 151 -58.69 4.69 4.87
N HIS A 152 -58.74 4.54 3.54
CA HIS A 152 -59.10 5.65 2.65
C HIS A 152 -60.53 6.16 2.89
N ALA A 153 -61.51 5.25 3.05
CA ALA A 153 -62.88 5.63 3.39
C ALA A 153 -62.94 6.38 4.73
N HIS A 154 -62.18 5.95 5.73
CA HIS A 154 -62.09 6.64 7.02
C HIS A 154 -61.58 8.09 6.85
N LEU A 155 -60.54 8.31 6.04
CA LEU A 155 -60.02 9.65 5.73
C LEU A 155 -61.05 10.52 4.99
N GLU A 156 -61.77 9.95 4.02
CA GLU A 156 -62.82 10.65 3.26
C GLU A 156 -64.01 11.07 4.14
N ILE A 157 -64.38 10.23 5.12
CA ILE A 157 -65.44 10.56 6.09
C ILE A 157 -65.02 11.76 6.94
N TRP A 158 -63.78 11.77 7.46
CA TRP A 158 -63.29 12.90 8.25
C TRP A 158 -63.32 14.20 7.46
N LEU A 159 -62.96 14.15 6.18
CA LEU A 159 -62.98 15.32 5.33
C LEU A 159 -64.41 15.86 5.12
N THR A 160 -65.36 14.98 4.83
CA THR A 160 -66.78 15.33 4.67
C THR A 160 -67.37 15.88 5.97
N VAL A 161 -67.06 15.25 7.10
CA VAL A 161 -67.49 15.69 8.44
C VAL A 161 -66.96 17.08 8.78
N LEU A 162 -65.66 17.34 8.53
CA LEU A 162 -65.08 18.67 8.73
C LEU A 162 -65.75 19.73 7.84
N LYS A 163 -66.09 19.38 6.59
CA LYS A 163 -66.81 20.28 5.68
C LYS A 163 -68.21 20.62 6.20
N ILE A 164 -68.96 19.61 6.64
CA ILE A 164 -70.30 19.77 7.22
C ILE A 164 -70.26 20.63 8.48
N PHE A 165 -69.35 20.34 9.42
CA PHE A 165 -69.22 21.14 10.64
C PHE A 165 -68.76 22.57 10.35
N ASN A 166 -67.85 22.78 9.40
CA ASN A 166 -67.48 24.13 8.98
C ASN A 166 -68.71 24.90 8.45
N PHE A 167 -69.55 24.28 7.63
CA PHE A 167 -70.79 24.89 7.14
C PHE A 167 -71.77 25.23 8.28
N LEU A 168 -72.08 24.24 9.14
CA LEU A 168 -73.01 24.42 10.24
C LEU A 168 -72.54 25.50 11.21
N CYS A 169 -71.25 25.53 11.52
CA CYS A 169 -70.72 26.43 12.53
C CYS A 169 -70.34 27.81 12.00
N ASN A 170 -70.34 28.03 10.67
CA ASN A 170 -70.32 29.38 10.10
C ASN A 170 -71.67 30.11 10.28
N ARG A 171 -72.75 29.39 10.60
CA ARG A 171 -74.06 29.96 10.92
C ARG A 171 -74.21 30.05 12.44
N ALA A 172 -74.18 31.28 12.97
CA ALA A 172 -74.20 31.56 14.41
C ALA A 172 -75.36 30.84 15.15
N GLU A 173 -76.51 30.68 14.51
CA GLU A 173 -77.71 30.06 15.09
C GLU A 173 -77.61 28.55 15.35
N TYR A 174 -76.69 27.86 14.68
CA TYR A 174 -76.52 26.41 14.85
C TYR A 174 -75.37 26.06 15.78
N VAL A 175 -74.45 26.99 16.06
CA VAL A 175 -73.25 26.73 16.88
C VAL A 175 -73.61 26.20 18.26
N GLU A 176 -74.58 26.84 18.93
CA GLU A 176 -75.03 26.45 20.27
C GLU A 176 -75.67 25.06 20.25
N LEU A 177 -76.56 24.82 19.28
CA LEU A 177 -77.28 23.55 19.11
C LEU A 177 -76.35 22.37 18.79
N VAL A 178 -75.36 22.61 17.92
CA VAL A 178 -74.35 21.61 17.53
C VAL A 178 -73.46 21.28 18.72
N ASN A 179 -72.97 22.29 19.44
CA ASN A 179 -72.15 22.09 20.63
C ASN A 179 -72.93 21.34 21.73
N GLU A 180 -74.20 21.67 21.94
CA GLU A 180 -75.06 20.99 22.91
C GLU A 180 -75.30 19.52 22.54
N THR A 181 -75.62 19.24 21.27
CA THR A 181 -75.82 17.86 20.78
C THR A 181 -74.56 17.00 20.92
N LEU A 182 -73.39 17.62 20.79
CA LEU A 182 -72.10 16.98 20.97
C LEU A 182 -71.63 16.93 22.43
N GLY A 183 -72.35 17.52 23.38
CA GLY A 183 -71.96 17.55 24.80
C GLY A 183 -70.73 18.42 25.09
N LEU A 184 -70.49 19.48 24.30
CA LEU A 184 -69.35 20.37 24.47
C LEU A 184 -69.75 21.58 25.36
N LYS A 185 -69.25 21.65 26.60
CA LYS A 185 -69.37 22.82 27.51
C LYS A 185 -67.97 23.24 28.01
N PRO A 186 -67.63 24.55 28.17
CA PRO A 186 -68.43 25.77 28.04
C PRO A 186 -68.10 26.63 26.78
N GLN A 187 -68.86 27.73 26.59
CA GLN A 187 -68.87 28.72 25.49
C GLN A 187 -67.53 29.46 25.17
N SER A 188 -66.35 28.91 25.49
CA SER A 188 -65.05 29.51 25.17
C SER A 188 -64.43 28.91 23.91
N SER A 189 -64.27 29.76 22.88
CA SER A 189 -63.39 29.73 21.70
C SER A 189 -63.28 28.50 20.78
N LEU A 190 -63.67 27.29 21.21
CA LEU A 190 -63.62 26.07 20.39
C LEU A 190 -65.03 25.66 19.97
N ASN A 191 -65.46 26.23 18.85
CA ASN A 191 -66.51 25.69 17.98
C ASN A 191 -66.32 24.16 17.78
N ALA A 192 -67.39 23.36 17.72
CA ALA A 192 -67.36 21.93 17.38
C ALA A 192 -66.39 21.56 16.24
N CYS A 193 -66.27 22.43 15.22
CA CYS A 193 -65.29 22.28 14.16
C CYS A 193 -63.84 22.25 14.67
N GLY A 194 -63.47 23.08 15.65
CA GLY A 194 -62.15 23.09 16.28
C GLY A 194 -61.88 21.87 17.15
N TYR A 195 -62.89 21.38 17.88
CA TYR A 195 -62.77 20.15 18.69
C TYR A 195 -62.49 18.93 17.81
N PHE A 196 -63.24 18.75 16.72
CA PHE A 196 -63.00 17.64 15.80
C PHE A 196 -61.72 17.82 14.98
N LEU A 197 -61.36 19.05 14.60
CA LEU A 197 -60.08 19.31 13.95
C LEU A 197 -58.89 18.85 14.82
N ASP A 198 -58.96 19.05 16.13
CA ASP A 198 -57.97 18.53 17.08
C ASP A 198 -57.91 17.00 17.11
N ILE A 199 -59.07 16.31 17.08
CA ILE A 199 -59.14 14.83 17.05
C ILE A 199 -58.56 14.28 15.74
N VAL A 200 -58.91 14.89 14.60
CA VAL A 200 -58.41 14.48 13.28
C VAL A 200 -56.89 14.70 13.23
N LEU A 201 -56.42 15.84 13.72
CA LEU A 201 -54.99 16.15 13.78
C LEU A 201 -54.24 15.10 14.61
N GLU A 202 -54.72 14.75 15.80
CA GLU A 202 -54.08 13.74 16.65
C GLU A 202 -54.05 12.35 16.01
N ASN A 203 -55.14 11.95 15.33
CA ASN A 203 -55.20 10.70 14.57
C ASN A 203 -54.20 10.72 13.40
N LEU A 204 -54.11 11.82 12.66
CA LEU A 204 -53.18 11.97 11.55
C LEU A 204 -51.72 12.03 11.98
N ILE A 205 -51.42 12.63 13.14
CA ILE A 205 -50.07 12.67 13.72
C ILE A 205 -49.55 11.24 13.95
N LEU A 206 -50.35 10.37 14.57
CA LEU A 206 -49.95 8.98 14.78
C LEU A 206 -49.94 8.22 13.46
N TYR A 207 -50.98 8.33 12.63
CA TYR A 207 -51.05 7.60 11.36
C TYR A 207 -49.88 7.92 10.41
N SER A 208 -49.64 9.21 10.15
CA SER A 208 -48.59 9.67 9.23
C SER A 208 -47.19 9.53 9.85
N GLY A 209 -47.08 9.60 11.18
CA GLY A 209 -45.80 9.44 11.88
C GLY A 209 -45.33 7.98 11.98
N LEU A 210 -46.24 7.02 11.88
CA LEU A 210 -45.96 5.57 11.96
C LEU A 210 -45.81 4.91 10.58
N THR A 211 -46.48 5.44 9.56
CA THR A 211 -46.42 4.92 8.20
C THR A 211 -45.35 5.65 7.39
N ASN A 212 -44.19 5.02 7.21
CA ASN A 212 -43.12 5.52 6.31
C ASN A 212 -43.46 5.32 4.81
N PHE A 213 -44.70 4.97 4.47
CA PHE A 213 -45.11 4.56 3.13
C PHE A 213 -45.63 5.73 2.29
N GLN A 214 -45.67 5.53 0.96
CA GLN A 214 -46.08 6.51 -0.06
C GLN A 214 -47.31 7.32 0.36
N ARG A 215 -47.20 8.65 0.22
CA ARG A 215 -48.30 9.61 0.46
C ARG A 215 -49.52 9.18 -0.33
N CYS A 216 -50.61 8.85 0.35
CA CYS A 216 -51.89 8.69 -0.32
C CYS A 216 -52.48 10.09 -0.55
N SER A 217 -53.02 10.35 -1.73
CA SER A 217 -53.66 11.65 -2.02
C SER A 217 -54.78 11.99 -1.02
N CYS A 218 -55.50 11.00 -0.47
CA CYS A 218 -56.53 11.23 0.55
C CYS A 218 -55.98 11.79 1.87
N ASP A 219 -54.83 11.29 2.35
CA ASP A 219 -54.19 11.83 3.56
C ASP A 219 -53.68 13.25 3.32
N THR A 220 -53.16 13.49 2.12
CA THR A 220 -52.51 14.75 1.77
C THR A 220 -53.55 15.85 1.64
N ILE A 221 -54.69 15.53 1.03
CA ILE A 221 -55.85 16.41 0.97
C ILE A 221 -56.33 16.77 2.40
N LEU A 222 -56.44 15.80 3.30
CA LEU A 222 -56.90 16.07 4.67
C LEU A 222 -55.91 16.95 5.45
N TRP A 223 -54.60 16.74 5.28
CA TRP A 223 -53.58 17.64 5.81
C TRP A 223 -53.70 19.07 5.25
N VAL A 224 -53.90 19.22 3.93
CA VAL A 224 -54.09 20.55 3.31
C VAL A 224 -55.33 21.26 3.87
N VAL A 225 -56.44 20.54 4.07
CA VAL A 225 -57.67 21.10 4.67
C VAL A 225 -57.42 21.57 6.11
N ILE A 226 -56.72 20.77 6.93
CA ILE A 226 -56.37 21.16 8.31
C ILE A 226 -55.46 22.39 8.31
N MET A 227 -54.43 22.40 7.46
CA MET A 227 -53.53 23.55 7.32
C MET A 227 -54.30 24.80 6.93
N HIS A 228 -55.24 24.70 5.98
CA HIS A 228 -56.10 25.81 5.59
C HIS A 228 -56.94 26.35 6.76
N PHE A 229 -57.58 25.48 7.54
CA PHE A 229 -58.36 25.88 8.70
C PHE A 229 -57.51 26.54 9.79
N VAL A 230 -56.32 26.00 10.07
CA VAL A 230 -55.40 26.56 11.07
C VAL A 230 -54.85 27.90 10.60
N GLU A 231 -54.49 28.04 9.32
CA GLU A 231 -54.01 29.31 8.78
C GLU A 231 -55.10 30.38 8.78
N LYS A 232 -56.35 30.01 8.50
CA LYS A 232 -57.49 30.93 8.58
C LYS A 232 -57.74 31.45 9.99
N THR A 233 -57.48 30.64 11.02
CA THR A 233 -57.82 30.96 12.42
C THR A 233 -56.64 31.52 13.22
N GLN A 234 -55.43 30.96 13.07
CA GLN A 234 -54.27 31.26 13.91
C GLN A 234 -53.08 31.87 13.14
N LYS A 235 -53.12 31.91 11.80
CA LYS A 235 -52.10 32.51 10.91
C LYS A 235 -50.66 31.99 11.06
N ASN A 236 -50.47 30.77 11.59
CA ASN A 236 -49.17 30.10 11.63
C ASN A 236 -49.28 28.60 11.96
N TRP A 237 -49.29 27.76 10.93
CA TRP A 237 -49.37 26.30 11.02
C TRP A 237 -48.26 25.71 11.90
N PHE A 238 -47.01 26.07 11.65
CA PHE A 238 -45.86 25.47 12.34
C PHE A 238 -45.86 25.79 13.84
N LYS A 239 -46.25 27.01 14.23
CA LYS A 239 -46.38 27.40 15.64
C LYS A 239 -47.50 26.61 16.34
N PHE A 240 -48.65 26.44 15.68
CA PHE A 240 -49.75 25.65 16.20
C PHE A 240 -49.33 24.18 16.38
N PHE A 241 -48.75 23.57 15.34
CA PHE A 241 -48.28 22.20 15.37
C PHE A 241 -47.24 21.97 16.47
N HIS A 242 -46.27 22.88 16.61
CA HIS A 242 -45.28 22.84 17.68
C HIS A 242 -45.91 22.88 19.07
N GLY A 243 -46.85 23.82 19.30
CA GLY A 243 -47.58 23.90 20.57
C GLY A 243 -48.38 22.63 20.87
N LYS A 244 -48.94 21.99 19.84
CA LYS A 244 -49.67 20.71 19.98
C LYS A 244 -48.73 19.57 20.38
N MET A 245 -47.58 19.44 19.70
CA MET A 245 -46.60 18.41 20.03
C MET A 245 -46.01 18.58 21.44
N ILE A 246 -45.77 19.81 21.89
CA ILE A 246 -45.33 20.05 23.28
C ILE A 246 -46.39 19.58 24.29
N LYS A 247 -47.67 19.91 24.07
CA LYS A 247 -48.76 19.46 24.95
C LYS A 247 -48.87 17.93 25.00
N LEU A 248 -48.70 17.27 23.86
CA LEU A 248 -48.65 15.80 23.79
C LEU A 248 -47.45 15.23 24.56
N SER A 249 -46.27 15.87 24.46
CA SER A 249 -45.07 15.43 25.19
C SER A 249 -45.20 15.61 26.71
N ALA A 250 -45.91 16.65 27.15
CA ALA A 250 -46.15 16.95 28.56
C ALA A 250 -47.26 16.07 29.20
N GLN A 251 -47.89 15.17 28.43
CA GLN A 251 -48.99 14.30 28.88
C GLN A 251 -50.21 15.02 29.49
N GLN A 252 -50.35 16.33 29.27
CA GLN A 252 -51.52 17.07 29.76
C GLN A 252 -52.73 16.72 28.89
N ARG A 253 -53.57 15.80 29.38
CA ARG A 253 -54.94 15.68 28.87
C ARG A 253 -55.65 17.00 29.17
N ALA A 254 -56.44 17.49 28.21
CA ALA A 254 -57.50 18.42 28.56
C ALA A 254 -58.45 17.66 29.50
N GLU A 255 -58.42 17.99 30.79
CA GLU A 255 -59.32 17.43 31.80
C GLU A 255 -60.74 17.91 31.47
N PHE A 256 -61.48 17.10 30.69
CA PHE A 256 -62.92 17.25 30.57
C PHE A 256 -63.58 16.38 31.64
N SER A 257 -64.42 16.98 32.47
CA SER A 257 -65.00 16.38 33.67
C SER A 257 -66.17 15.42 33.42
N GLU A 258 -66.55 15.15 32.17
CA GLU A 258 -67.62 14.19 31.84
C GLU A 258 -67.22 13.32 30.65
N PHE A 259 -67.50 12.00 30.76
CA PHE A 259 -67.26 11.00 29.72
C PHE A 259 -68.11 11.32 28.49
N ASN A 260 -67.59 12.18 27.61
CA ASN A 260 -68.20 12.38 26.32
C ASN A 260 -67.86 11.15 25.46
N THR A 261 -68.86 10.39 25.03
CA THR A 261 -68.66 9.09 24.34
C THR A 261 -67.85 9.20 23.04
N LEU A 262 -67.56 10.42 22.57
CA LEU A 262 -66.75 10.72 21.40
C LEU A 262 -65.23 10.73 21.67
N GLU A 263 -64.78 10.75 22.93
CA GLU A 263 -63.35 10.61 23.26
C GLU A 263 -62.80 9.23 22.88
N CYS A 264 -63.66 8.23 22.62
CA CYS A 264 -63.23 6.93 22.09
C CYS A 264 -62.62 7.02 20.68
N VAL A 265 -62.91 8.10 19.95
CA VAL A 265 -62.39 8.37 18.60
C VAL A 265 -61.01 9.02 18.64
N ARG A 266 -60.63 9.60 19.80
CA ARG A 266 -59.31 10.19 20.01
C ARG A 266 -58.27 9.09 20.27
N PRO A 267 -57.08 9.14 19.65
CA PRO A 267 -56.08 8.10 19.84
C PRO A 267 -55.40 8.21 21.22
N ASN A 268 -55.06 7.05 21.80
CA ASN A 268 -54.37 6.98 23.09
C ASN A 268 -52.85 6.89 22.90
N PHE A 269 -52.15 8.03 22.94
CA PHE A 269 -50.69 8.10 22.82
C PHE A 269 -49.97 7.28 23.92
N LYS A 270 -50.52 7.22 25.14
CA LYS A 270 -49.89 6.54 26.27
C LYS A 270 -49.84 5.02 26.07
N SER A 271 -50.92 4.41 25.59
CA SER A 271 -50.93 2.97 25.32
C SER A 271 -49.96 2.59 24.22
N TYR A 272 -49.81 3.44 23.20
CA TYR A 272 -48.95 3.18 22.06
C TYR A 272 -47.45 3.17 22.41
N PHE A 273 -47.00 4.12 23.24
CA PHE A 273 -45.59 4.19 23.67
C PHE A 273 -45.24 3.23 24.82
N GLN A 274 -46.24 2.62 25.47
CA GLN A 274 -46.04 1.69 26.59
C GLN A 274 -46.27 0.22 26.20
N SER A 275 -46.91 -0.06 25.06
CA SER A 275 -47.14 -1.43 24.60
C SER A 275 -45.87 -2.02 23.97
N SER A 276 -45.23 -2.96 24.67
CA SER A 276 -44.09 -3.76 24.20
C SER A 276 -44.47 -4.84 23.16
N SER A 277 -45.72 -4.86 22.66
CA SER A 277 -46.29 -5.98 21.89
C SER A 277 -46.44 -5.74 20.38
N LEU A 278 -45.83 -4.68 19.83
CA LEU A 278 -45.78 -4.47 18.37
C LEU A 278 -44.54 -5.16 17.80
N ASP A 279 -44.72 -6.39 17.31
CA ASP A 279 -43.73 -7.23 16.60
C ASP A 279 -43.36 -6.63 15.23
N ILE A 280 -42.73 -5.46 15.22
CA ILE A 280 -42.00 -4.92 14.07
C ILE A 280 -40.67 -4.41 14.63
N SER A 281 -39.58 -5.07 14.24
CA SER A 281 -38.21 -4.97 14.78
C SER A 281 -37.56 -3.57 14.84
N HIS A 282 -38.27 -2.50 14.47
CA HIS A 282 -37.81 -1.11 14.50
C HIS A 282 -38.71 -0.15 15.29
N GLN A 283 -39.82 -0.62 15.90
CA GLN A 283 -40.79 0.26 16.56
C GLN A 283 -40.62 0.38 18.09
N SER A 284 -39.81 -0.45 18.73
CA SER A 284 -39.60 -0.42 20.19
C SER A 284 -38.84 0.82 20.71
N SER A 285 -38.40 1.72 19.83
CA SER A 285 -37.67 2.95 20.18
C SER A 285 -38.36 4.25 19.76
N LEU A 286 -39.60 4.21 19.25
CA LEU A 286 -40.30 5.44 18.89
C LEU A 286 -40.73 6.18 20.16
N THR A 287 -40.17 7.37 20.38
CA THR A 287 -40.63 8.33 21.38
C THR A 287 -41.52 9.40 20.75
N VAL A 288 -42.23 10.19 21.56
CA VAL A 288 -43.01 11.36 21.09
C VAL A 288 -42.15 12.29 20.21
N TRP A 289 -40.85 12.40 20.51
CA TRP A 289 -39.89 13.20 19.73
C TRP A 289 -39.60 12.59 18.36
N SER A 290 -39.43 11.27 18.25
CA SER A 290 -39.29 10.60 16.94
C SER A 290 -40.54 10.78 16.07
N LEU A 291 -41.73 10.74 16.68
CA LEU A 291 -43.00 11.00 16.00
C LEU A 291 -43.07 12.46 15.51
N TYR A 292 -42.59 13.41 16.32
CA TYR A 292 -42.50 14.81 15.93
C TYR A 292 -41.64 14.97 14.67
N TRP A 293 -40.42 14.43 14.66
CA TRP A 293 -39.54 14.51 13.50
C TRP A 293 -40.17 13.94 12.23
N ASN A 294 -40.80 12.77 12.32
CA ASN A 294 -41.45 12.13 11.18
C ASN A 294 -42.60 12.96 10.62
N VAL A 295 -43.50 13.45 11.48
CA VAL A 295 -44.66 14.25 11.03
C VAL A 295 -44.22 15.60 10.49
N LEU A 296 -43.17 16.20 11.05
CA LEU A 296 -42.59 17.44 10.53
C LEU A 296 -42.05 17.21 9.11
N ALA A 297 -41.28 16.15 8.89
CA ALA A 297 -40.78 15.77 7.56
C ALA A 297 -41.90 15.42 6.57
N TYR A 298 -42.99 14.81 7.07
CA TYR A 298 -44.15 14.45 6.26
C TYR A 298 -44.95 15.67 5.78
N THR A 299 -45.23 16.59 6.70
CA THR A 299 -46.18 17.71 6.49
C THR A 299 -45.53 18.92 5.81
N THR A 300 -44.24 19.13 5.97
CA THR A 300 -43.53 20.29 5.40
C THR A 300 -43.71 20.43 3.88
N PRO A 301 -43.59 19.36 3.06
CA PRO A 301 -43.77 19.44 1.62
C PRO A 301 -45.24 19.71 1.22
N ILE A 302 -46.18 19.24 2.03
CA ILE A 302 -47.62 19.49 1.85
C ILE A 302 -47.91 20.97 2.12
N TYR A 303 -47.32 21.54 3.18
CA TYR A 303 -47.46 22.95 3.50
C TYR A 303 -46.86 23.85 2.41
N SER A 304 -45.70 23.48 1.83
CA SER A 304 -45.14 24.27 0.71
C SER A 304 -46.07 24.32 -0.50
N LEU A 305 -46.77 23.23 -0.82
CA LEU A 305 -47.77 23.21 -1.88
C LEU A 305 -48.94 24.16 -1.56
N TYR A 306 -49.42 24.17 -0.32
CA TYR A 306 -50.47 25.07 0.14
C TYR A 306 -50.05 26.55 0.14
N ALA A 307 -48.83 26.87 0.59
CA ALA A 307 -48.30 28.23 0.64
C ALA A 307 -48.14 28.82 -0.77
N ASP A 308 -47.64 28.01 -1.72
CA ASP A 308 -47.52 28.39 -3.13
C ASP A 308 -48.90 28.71 -3.74
N HIS A 309 -49.94 27.97 -3.37
CA HIS A 309 -51.31 28.23 -3.86
C HIS A 309 -51.92 29.52 -3.31
N THR A 310 -51.64 29.86 -2.05
CA THR A 310 -52.24 31.01 -1.36
C THR A 310 -51.51 32.33 -1.62
N ASN A 311 -50.53 32.36 -2.54
CA ASN A 311 -49.66 33.50 -2.82
C ASN A 311 -49.04 34.12 -1.56
N GLN A 312 -48.80 33.29 -0.54
CA GLN A 312 -47.93 33.71 0.56
C GLN A 312 -46.52 33.86 -0.01
N SER A 313 -45.82 34.94 0.34
CA SER A 313 -44.50 35.24 -0.23
C SER A 313 -43.60 34.00 -0.16
N LYS A 314 -43.07 33.55 -1.30
CA LYS A 314 -42.14 32.41 -1.35
C LYS A 314 -40.95 32.72 -0.47
N VAL A 315 -41.00 32.24 0.77
CA VAL A 315 -39.88 32.34 1.70
C VAL A 315 -38.80 31.43 1.14
N GLY A 316 -37.65 32.02 0.77
CA GLY A 316 -36.55 31.33 0.10
C GLY A 316 -36.15 30.01 0.78
N LEU A 317 -35.64 29.06 -0.01
CA LEU A 317 -35.04 27.83 0.50
C LEU A 317 -33.96 28.16 1.56
N GLY A 318 -33.91 27.40 2.65
CA GLY A 318 -32.90 27.55 3.70
C GLY A 318 -33.08 28.74 4.64
N THR A 319 -34.21 29.43 4.65
CA THR A 319 -34.44 30.59 5.55
C THR A 319 -34.66 30.18 7.01
N LEU A 320 -34.05 30.93 7.94
CA LEU A 320 -34.05 30.65 9.39
C LEU A 320 -35.47 30.60 9.99
N GLN A 321 -36.42 31.33 9.41
CA GLN A 321 -37.82 31.31 9.85
C GLN A 321 -38.44 29.91 9.76
N LYS A 322 -38.13 29.13 8.71
CA LYS A 322 -38.59 27.73 8.55
C LYS A 322 -37.90 26.77 9.51
N TYR A 323 -36.66 27.06 9.90
CA TYR A 323 -35.82 26.17 10.71
C TYR A 323 -35.75 26.51 12.20
N SER A 324 -36.38 27.60 12.66
CA SER A 324 -36.37 28.01 14.07
C SER A 324 -36.85 26.91 15.03
N ILE A 325 -37.93 26.20 14.69
CA ILE A 325 -38.46 25.06 15.47
C ILE A 325 -37.50 23.86 15.40
N VAL A 326 -36.90 23.60 14.23
CA VAL A 326 -35.94 22.51 14.01
C VAL A 326 -34.68 22.72 14.86
N VAL A 327 -34.14 23.94 14.88
CA VAL A 327 -32.99 24.30 15.71
C VAL A 327 -33.34 24.16 17.19
N TRP A 328 -34.53 24.60 17.61
CA TRP A 328 -34.99 24.42 18.99
C TRP A 328 -35.07 22.94 19.36
N LEU A 329 -35.63 22.09 18.49
CA LEU A 329 -35.74 20.64 18.71
C LEU A 329 -34.37 19.99 18.87
N ILE A 330 -33.41 20.34 18.00
CA ILE A 330 -32.05 19.81 18.11
C ILE A 330 -31.41 20.22 19.43
N ARG A 331 -31.54 21.49 19.82
CA ARG A 331 -30.96 21.97 21.09
C ARG A 331 -31.57 21.27 22.31
N GLN A 332 -32.88 21.03 22.31
CA GLN A 332 -33.53 20.32 23.41
C GLN A 332 -33.14 18.84 23.47
N GLN A 333 -33.12 18.15 22.32
CA GLN A 333 -32.93 16.70 22.29
C GLN A 333 -31.45 16.28 22.32
N PHE A 334 -30.55 17.04 21.69
CA PHE A 334 -29.14 16.66 21.56
C PHE A 334 -28.21 17.35 22.55
N LEU A 335 -28.62 18.52 23.06
CA LEU A 335 -27.83 19.33 24.00
C LEU A 335 -28.51 19.48 25.37
N GLY A 336 -29.59 18.72 25.61
CA GLY A 336 -30.23 18.60 26.92
C GLY A 336 -29.44 17.72 27.90
N GLU A 337 -29.95 17.57 29.12
CA GLU A 337 -29.29 16.84 30.21
C GLU A 337 -29.15 15.32 29.97
N THR A 338 -29.94 14.76 29.05
CA THR A 338 -29.91 13.34 28.68
C THR A 338 -29.47 13.20 27.24
N THR A 339 -28.39 12.45 26.99
CA THR A 339 -27.92 12.18 25.62
C THR A 339 -28.91 11.24 24.91
N PRO A 340 -29.37 11.57 23.70
CA PRO A 340 -30.36 10.76 22.99
C PRO A 340 -29.76 9.40 22.59
N ASN A 341 -30.59 8.37 22.57
CA ASN A 341 -30.18 7.03 22.11
C ASN A 341 -29.84 7.05 20.61
N ASN A 342 -28.93 6.18 20.15
CA ASN A 342 -28.47 6.16 18.75
C ASN A 342 -29.60 5.98 17.73
N SER A 343 -30.66 5.25 18.09
CA SER A 343 -31.85 5.09 17.26
C SER A 343 -32.64 6.39 17.12
N GLU A 344 -32.78 7.19 18.18
CA GLU A 344 -33.44 8.49 18.11
C GLU A 344 -32.65 9.51 17.26
N VAL A 345 -31.33 9.48 17.38
CA VAL A 345 -30.42 10.27 16.53
C VAL A 345 -30.63 9.88 15.06
N HIS A 346 -30.72 8.59 14.77
CA HIS A 346 -30.97 8.09 13.42
C HIS A 346 -32.31 8.58 12.85
N PHE A 347 -33.39 8.52 13.64
CA PHE A 347 -34.71 9.02 13.25
C PHE A 347 -34.70 10.53 12.97
N CYS A 348 -34.05 11.31 13.83
CA CYS A 348 -33.89 12.75 13.66
C CYS A 348 -33.14 13.06 12.35
N LEU A 349 -31.97 12.45 12.13
CA LEU A 349 -31.17 12.69 10.93
C LEU A 349 -31.88 12.25 9.65
N THR A 350 -32.64 11.14 9.69
CA THR A 350 -33.43 10.68 8.54
C THR A 350 -34.51 11.69 8.18
N SER A 351 -35.19 12.21 9.19
CA SER A 351 -36.24 13.22 9.02
C SER A 351 -35.66 14.56 8.53
N LEU A 352 -34.50 14.96 9.04
CA LEU A 352 -33.77 16.14 8.59
C LEU A 352 -33.31 16.00 7.13
N LEU A 353 -32.85 14.82 6.72
CA LEU A 353 -32.51 14.57 5.32
C LEU A 353 -33.74 14.75 4.43
N ARG A 354 -34.88 14.15 4.79
CA ARG A 354 -36.14 14.35 4.04
C ARG A 354 -36.58 15.82 4.01
N LEU A 355 -36.43 16.55 5.13
CA LEU A 355 -36.73 17.99 5.20
C LEU A 355 -35.81 18.80 4.28
N SER A 356 -34.51 18.48 4.27
CA SER A 356 -33.54 19.19 3.44
C SER A 356 -33.82 19.05 1.94
N GLU A 357 -34.45 17.97 1.48
CA GLU A 357 -34.83 17.78 0.07
C GLU A 357 -35.90 18.78 -0.39
N THR A 358 -36.71 19.28 0.54
CA THR A 358 -37.86 20.13 0.22
C THR A 358 -37.63 21.59 0.59
N CYS A 359 -36.94 21.85 1.70
CA CYS A 359 -36.73 23.20 2.21
C CYS A 359 -35.28 23.70 2.09
N GLY A 360 -34.33 22.86 1.65
CA GLY A 360 -32.89 23.13 1.74
C GLY A 360 -32.40 23.10 3.18
N ILE A 361 -31.13 22.84 3.46
CA ILE A 361 -30.60 22.84 4.84
C ILE A 361 -30.10 24.24 5.23
N ASN A 362 -30.30 24.64 6.49
CA ASN A 362 -29.79 25.91 7.02
C ASN A 362 -28.53 25.70 7.88
N LEU A 363 -27.56 26.60 7.77
CA LEU A 363 -26.30 26.55 8.52
C LEU A 363 -26.47 26.44 10.06
N GLU A 364 -27.52 27.04 10.63
CA GLU A 364 -27.76 27.03 12.08
C GLU A 364 -28.21 25.64 12.59
N VAL A 365 -28.87 24.85 11.73
CA VAL A 365 -29.18 23.44 11.99
C VAL A 365 -27.87 22.65 12.09
N VAL A 366 -26.97 22.88 11.14
CA VAL A 366 -25.65 22.24 11.10
C VAL A 366 -24.79 22.63 12.31
N ARG A 367 -24.76 23.91 12.69
CA ARG A 367 -24.07 24.38 13.90
C ARG A 367 -24.57 23.67 15.16
N SER A 368 -25.89 23.50 15.28
CA SER A 368 -26.48 22.84 16.44
C SER A 368 -26.15 21.35 16.49
N LEU A 369 -26.19 20.65 15.35
CA LEU A 369 -25.77 19.24 15.26
C LEU A 369 -24.25 19.06 15.46
N TRP A 370 -23.45 20.01 14.99
CA TRP A 370 -22.00 19.95 15.10
C TRP A 370 -21.54 19.91 16.56
N LEU A 371 -22.23 20.61 17.47
CA LEU A 371 -21.91 20.55 18.90
C LEU A 371 -21.98 19.12 19.46
N TYR A 372 -22.95 18.33 19.01
CA TYR A 372 -23.08 16.91 19.37
C TYR A 372 -21.94 16.06 18.77
N PHE A 373 -21.72 16.15 17.45
CA PHE A 373 -20.68 15.36 16.78
C PHE A 373 -19.25 15.75 17.20
N LYS A 374 -19.02 17.02 17.55
CA LYS A 374 -17.76 17.51 18.12
C LYS A 374 -17.46 16.84 19.46
N SER A 375 -18.46 16.70 20.33
CA SER A 375 -18.31 15.98 21.60
C SER A 375 -17.91 14.51 21.37
N TRP A 376 -18.52 13.85 20.40
CA TRP A 376 -18.16 12.48 19.99
C TRP A 376 -16.73 12.36 19.48
N LEU A 377 -16.27 13.30 18.64
CA LEU A 377 -14.88 13.32 18.18
C LEU A 377 -13.89 13.48 19.34
N SER A 378 -14.26 14.19 20.41
CA SER A 378 -13.41 14.40 21.58
C SER A 378 -13.38 13.22 22.58
N THR A 379 -14.48 12.47 22.69
CA THR A 379 -14.63 11.38 23.68
C THR A 379 -14.18 10.02 23.14
N GLY A 380 -14.09 9.87 21.82
CA GLY A 380 -13.64 8.65 21.15
C GLY A 380 -14.78 7.66 20.89
N PHE A 381 -14.72 6.93 19.78
CA PHE A 381 -15.68 5.85 19.50
C PHE A 381 -15.39 4.70 20.47
N ASP A 382 -16.38 4.31 21.29
CA ASP A 382 -16.22 3.21 22.25
C ASP A 382 -15.60 1.98 21.58
N THR A 383 -14.40 1.63 22.02
CA THR A 383 -13.50 0.62 21.44
C THR A 383 -13.94 -0.81 21.72
N SER A 384 -15.08 -1.01 22.36
CA SER A 384 -15.58 -2.31 22.81
C SER A 384 -16.19 -3.17 21.70
N ASN A 385 -16.62 -2.57 20.58
CA ASN A 385 -17.23 -3.32 19.48
C ASN A 385 -16.29 -3.52 18.29
N ARG A 386 -15.62 -4.69 18.33
CA ARG A 386 -15.00 -5.50 17.27
C ARG A 386 -14.18 -4.77 16.18
N SER A 387 -13.01 -5.36 15.91
CA SER A 387 -11.95 -4.99 14.96
C SER A 387 -12.35 -4.59 13.52
N SER A 388 -13.62 -4.75 13.12
CA SER A 388 -14.14 -4.38 11.81
C SER A 388 -14.31 -2.85 11.66
N GLY A 389 -13.29 -2.21 11.09
CA GLY A 389 -13.31 -0.81 10.66
C GLY A 389 -12.36 0.14 11.39
N LEU A 390 -11.41 -0.40 12.16
CA LEU A 390 -10.24 0.37 12.61
C LEU A 390 -9.38 0.75 11.39
N PHE A 391 -8.98 2.02 11.31
CA PHE A 391 -8.13 2.50 10.24
C PHE A 391 -6.67 2.03 10.47
N THR A 392 -6.24 1.04 9.69
CA THR A 392 -4.92 0.41 9.80
C THR A 392 -3.91 1.02 8.81
N PRO A 393 -2.61 1.04 9.13
CA PRO A 393 -1.55 1.59 8.26
C PRO A 393 -1.45 0.91 6.88
N SER A 394 -1.86 -0.35 6.77
CA SER A 394 -1.87 -1.12 5.53
C SER A 394 -3.14 -0.96 4.68
N MET A 395 -4.17 -0.29 5.21
CA MET A 395 -5.45 -0.10 4.51
C MET A 395 -5.51 1.32 3.98
N SER A 396 -5.69 1.52 2.68
CA SER A 396 -5.85 2.87 2.13
C SER A 396 -7.06 3.59 2.74
N PHE A 397 -6.96 4.92 2.86
CA PHE A 397 -8.13 5.71 3.27
C PHE A 397 -9.28 5.50 2.30
N ARG A 398 -9.04 5.30 1.00
CA ARG A 398 -10.08 4.94 0.01
C ARG A 398 -10.82 3.65 0.37
N CYS A 399 -10.07 2.61 0.74
CA CYS A 399 -10.63 1.33 1.18
C CYS A 399 -11.40 1.49 2.50
N TRP A 400 -10.88 2.30 3.43
CA TRP A 400 -11.61 2.62 4.65
C TRP A 400 -12.88 3.44 4.38
N TYR A 401 -12.78 4.50 3.58
CA TYR A 401 -13.86 5.41 3.17
C TYR A 401 -15.01 4.64 2.53
N SER A 402 -14.69 3.71 1.62
CA SER A 402 -15.68 2.82 1.01
C SER A 402 -16.27 1.80 2.00
N LYS A 403 -15.48 1.24 2.91
CA LYS A 403 -15.96 0.29 3.95
C LYS A 403 -16.72 0.95 5.11
N VAL A 404 -16.57 2.25 5.31
CA VAL A 404 -17.35 2.99 6.31
C VAL A 404 -18.82 3.13 5.86
N LYS A 405 -19.15 2.86 4.59
CA LYS A 405 -20.54 2.59 4.17
C LYS A 405 -21.07 1.31 4.85
N PRO A 406 -22.33 1.30 5.30
CA PRO A 406 -22.57 1.18 6.73
C PRO A 406 -22.97 -0.22 7.19
N GLU A 407 -22.16 -0.83 8.06
CA GLU A 407 -22.55 -2.05 8.80
C GLU A 407 -22.96 -1.78 10.28
N CYS A 408 -22.82 -0.55 10.80
CA CYS A 408 -23.12 -0.23 12.20
C CYS A 408 -23.90 1.09 12.35
N GLU A 409 -25.01 1.09 13.11
CA GLU A 409 -25.94 2.22 13.31
C GLU A 409 -25.24 3.52 13.77
N VAL A 410 -24.23 3.40 14.64
CA VAL A 410 -23.43 4.53 15.14
C VAL A 410 -22.68 5.25 14.01
N ARG A 411 -22.11 4.48 13.08
CA ARG A 411 -21.41 5.04 11.91
C ARG A 411 -22.41 5.57 10.88
N GLN A 412 -23.59 4.95 10.77
CA GLN A 412 -24.68 5.47 9.91
C GLN A 412 -25.05 6.90 10.29
N ASN A 413 -25.18 7.20 11.59
CA ASN A 413 -25.51 8.55 12.04
C ASN A 413 -24.44 9.58 11.63
N PHE A 414 -23.16 9.22 11.72
CA PHE A 414 -22.06 10.09 11.29
C PHE A 414 -22.06 10.30 9.76
N VAL A 415 -22.31 9.23 8.98
CA VAL A 415 -22.43 9.29 7.51
C VAL A 415 -23.64 10.14 7.11
N MET A 416 -24.77 10.02 7.79
CA MET A 416 -25.96 10.83 7.56
C MET A 416 -25.71 12.31 7.85
N PHE A 417 -24.98 12.62 8.90
CA PHE A 417 -24.55 14.00 9.15
C PHE A 417 -23.68 14.53 8.00
N CYS A 418 -22.74 13.73 7.48
CA CYS A 418 -21.96 14.12 6.31
C CYS A 418 -22.87 14.35 5.09
N SER A 419 -23.90 13.53 4.88
CA SER A 419 -24.87 13.75 3.79
C SER A 419 -25.73 15.01 3.95
N LEU A 420 -25.99 15.46 5.18
CA LEU A 420 -26.62 16.76 5.43
C LEU A 420 -25.67 17.92 5.09
N LEU A 421 -24.38 17.79 5.44
CA LEU A 421 -23.37 18.79 5.12
C LEU A 421 -23.23 19.03 3.61
N ARG A 422 -23.28 17.94 2.81
CA ARG A 422 -23.23 18.00 1.34
C ARG A 422 -24.38 18.82 0.72
N ARG A 423 -25.51 18.96 1.41
CA ARG A 423 -26.70 19.66 0.90
C ARG A 423 -26.72 21.16 1.23
N LEU A 424 -25.71 21.70 1.90
CA LEU A 424 -25.60 23.13 2.20
C LEU A 424 -25.38 23.96 0.92
N SER A 425 -25.87 25.20 0.95
CA SER A 425 -25.61 26.15 -0.12
C SER A 425 -24.10 26.47 -0.21
N PRO A 426 -23.52 26.62 -1.42
CA PRO A 426 -22.14 27.06 -1.60
C PRO A 426 -21.83 28.37 -0.86
N SER A 427 -22.81 29.28 -0.75
CA SER A 427 -22.69 30.55 -0.04
C SER A 427 -22.33 30.42 1.45
N ASP A 428 -22.62 29.28 2.06
CA ASP A 428 -22.47 29.09 3.51
C ASP A 428 -21.15 28.37 3.87
N ILE A 429 -20.35 27.98 2.88
CA ILE A 429 -19.17 27.12 3.07
C ILE A 429 -18.10 27.80 3.94
N GLU A 430 -17.84 29.10 3.79
CA GLU A 430 -16.84 29.79 4.61
C GLU A 430 -17.24 29.81 6.10
N ALA A 431 -18.52 30.08 6.37
CA ALA A 431 -19.08 30.04 7.71
C ALA A 431 -19.19 28.61 8.27
N LEU A 432 -19.35 27.61 7.40
CA LEU A 432 -19.27 26.19 7.77
C LEU A 432 -17.84 25.82 8.19
N CYS A 433 -16.83 26.19 7.40
CA CYS A 433 -15.44 25.89 7.68
C CYS A 433 -15.01 26.42 9.05
N THR A 434 -15.35 27.67 9.36
CA THR A 434 -15.08 28.28 10.67
C THR A 434 -15.80 27.55 11.81
N THR A 435 -17.01 27.05 11.57
CA THR A 435 -17.77 26.26 12.55
C THR A 435 -17.11 24.90 12.83
N LEU A 436 -16.64 24.21 11.78
CA LEU A 436 -16.09 22.85 11.86
C LEU A 436 -14.66 22.80 12.43
N LYS A 437 -13.95 23.93 12.55
CA LYS A 437 -12.56 23.96 13.05
C LYS A 437 -12.42 23.33 14.44
N ILE A 438 -11.55 22.32 14.54
CA ILE A 438 -11.07 21.72 15.79
C ILE A 438 -9.53 21.69 15.76
N PRO A 439 -8.85 22.07 16.85
CA PRO A 439 -7.40 21.92 16.93
C PRO A 439 -7.01 20.42 16.91
N LEU A 440 -6.22 19.99 15.93
CA LEU A 440 -5.84 18.59 15.73
C LEU A 440 -5.15 17.96 16.95
N LEU A 441 -4.51 18.76 17.81
CA LEU A 441 -3.87 18.32 19.04
C LEU A 441 -4.85 17.70 20.06
N SER A 442 -6.12 18.09 20.05
CA SER A 442 -7.12 17.55 20.97
C SER A 442 -7.71 16.21 20.52
N LEU A 443 -7.44 15.79 19.27
CA LEU A 443 -8.06 14.60 18.68
C LEU A 443 -7.23 13.34 18.91
N THR A 444 -7.91 12.22 19.13
CA THR A 444 -7.31 10.88 19.15
C THR A 444 -6.97 10.39 17.74
N LYS A 445 -6.20 9.30 17.63
CA LYS A 445 -5.84 8.64 16.36
C LYS A 445 -7.08 8.38 15.48
N GLN A 446 -8.15 7.81 16.05
CA GLN A 446 -9.38 7.51 15.32
C GLN A 446 -10.21 8.78 15.06
N SER A 447 -10.21 9.73 15.98
CA SER A 447 -10.95 10.98 15.79
C SER A 447 -10.39 11.80 14.62
N ILE A 448 -9.08 11.73 14.34
CA ILE A 448 -8.48 12.36 13.16
C ILE A 448 -9.06 11.77 11.87
N SER A 449 -9.14 10.44 11.74
CA SER A 449 -9.66 9.82 10.50
C SER A 449 -11.13 10.19 10.25
N HIS A 450 -11.96 10.23 11.30
CA HIS A 450 -13.36 10.64 11.19
C HIS A 450 -13.50 12.16 10.95
N TYR A 451 -12.61 12.98 11.52
CA TYR A 451 -12.59 14.41 11.22
C TYR A 451 -12.26 14.68 9.75
N PHE A 452 -11.23 14.01 9.21
CA PHE A 452 -10.91 14.10 7.78
C PHE A 452 -11.94 13.42 6.89
N PHE A 453 -12.73 12.45 7.38
CA PHE A 453 -13.89 11.92 6.67
C PHE A 453 -14.89 13.04 6.37
N ILE A 454 -15.17 13.95 7.30
CA ILE A 454 -16.07 15.09 7.08
C ILE A 454 -15.53 15.98 5.94
N TRP A 455 -14.26 16.36 6.04
CA TRP A 455 -13.61 17.20 5.03
C TRP A 455 -13.56 16.53 3.66
N ALA A 456 -13.27 15.22 3.60
CA ALA A 456 -13.27 14.45 2.36
C ALA A 456 -14.66 14.41 1.71
N ASN A 457 -15.74 14.24 2.49
CA ASN A 457 -17.10 14.28 1.97
C ASN A 457 -17.47 15.65 1.37
N LEU A 458 -17.04 16.74 2.01
CA LEU A 458 -17.27 18.10 1.52
C LEU A 458 -16.47 18.40 0.24
N VAL A 459 -15.22 17.94 0.19
CA VAL A 459 -14.38 18.07 -1.00
C VAL A 459 -14.92 17.23 -2.15
N GLU A 460 -15.32 15.98 -1.91
CA GLU A 460 -15.93 15.10 -2.92
C GLU A 460 -17.18 15.74 -3.53
N GLU A 461 -18.09 16.29 -2.71
CA GLU A 461 -19.29 16.98 -3.21
C GLU A 461 -18.97 18.24 -4.01
N ALA A 462 -17.99 19.02 -3.57
CA ALA A 462 -17.54 20.20 -4.31
C ALA A 462 -16.92 19.81 -5.66
N LEU A 463 -16.21 18.68 -5.74
CA LEU A 463 -15.66 18.13 -6.98
C LEU A 463 -16.76 17.56 -7.89
N ASP A 464 -17.73 16.83 -7.34
CA ASP A 464 -18.88 16.30 -8.07
C ASP A 464 -19.70 17.43 -8.70
N THR A 465 -19.98 18.49 -7.94
CA THR A 465 -20.73 19.67 -8.42
C THR A 465 -19.99 20.46 -9.51
N LEU A 466 -18.65 20.52 -9.42
CA LEU A 466 -17.80 21.06 -10.50
C LEU A 466 -17.91 20.22 -11.78
N SER A 467 -18.01 18.89 -11.67
CA SER A 467 -18.09 18.01 -12.86
C SER A 467 -19.43 18.13 -13.61
N VAL A 468 -20.51 18.49 -12.94
CA VAL A 468 -21.88 18.50 -13.51
C VAL A 468 -22.31 19.88 -14.02
N SER A 469 -21.79 20.99 -13.47
CA SER A 469 -22.33 22.34 -13.73
C SER A 469 -21.30 23.30 -14.36
N ILE A 470 -21.38 23.51 -15.68
CA ILE A 470 -20.52 24.45 -16.42
C ILE A 470 -20.88 25.92 -16.10
N ASP A 471 -22.15 26.20 -15.78
CA ASP A 471 -22.66 27.58 -15.66
C ASP A 471 -22.31 28.28 -14.33
N ASN A 472 -21.83 27.55 -13.30
CA ASN A 472 -21.54 28.07 -11.96
C ASN A 472 -20.07 27.85 -11.50
N MET A 473 -19.16 27.67 -12.46
CA MET A 473 -17.76 27.30 -12.20
C MET A 473 -17.04 28.23 -11.22
N ASP A 474 -17.24 29.55 -11.29
CA ASP A 474 -16.50 30.51 -10.45
C ASP A 474 -16.88 30.42 -8.97
N ASN A 475 -18.16 30.30 -8.65
CA ASN A 475 -18.61 30.15 -7.26
C ASN A 475 -18.16 28.81 -6.67
N ASN A 476 -18.24 27.73 -7.44
CA ASN A 476 -17.79 26.40 -6.99
C ASN A 476 -16.27 26.35 -6.79
N LYS A 477 -15.49 27.05 -7.63
CA LYS A 477 -14.04 27.21 -7.46
C LYS A 477 -13.68 27.94 -6.17
N ILE A 478 -14.37 29.03 -5.84
CA ILE A 478 -14.17 29.79 -4.60
C ILE A 478 -14.48 28.90 -3.39
N CYS A 479 -15.54 28.10 -3.47
CA CYS A 479 -15.93 27.18 -2.41
C CYS A 479 -14.87 26.10 -2.16
N LEU A 480 -14.39 25.45 -3.23
CA LEU A 480 -13.33 24.46 -3.14
C LEU A 480 -12.03 25.06 -2.59
N LEU A 481 -11.72 26.31 -2.98
CA LEU A 481 -10.55 27.03 -2.48
C LEU A 481 -10.64 27.26 -0.96
N SER A 482 -11.80 27.70 -0.48
CA SER A 482 -12.04 27.91 0.95
C SER A 482 -11.89 26.60 1.74
N LEU A 483 -12.41 25.48 1.24
CA LEU A 483 -12.26 24.17 1.88
C LEU A 483 -10.79 23.78 2.00
N VAL A 484 -10.04 23.91 0.90
CA VAL A 484 -8.61 23.56 0.86
C VAL A 484 -7.79 24.47 1.77
N ASP A 485 -8.05 25.77 1.78
CA ASP A 485 -7.34 26.73 2.65
C ASP A 485 -7.56 26.42 4.12
N ASN A 486 -8.77 26.03 4.51
CA ASN A 486 -9.04 25.64 5.88
C ASN A 486 -8.32 24.34 6.26
N ILE A 487 -8.27 23.34 5.37
CA ILE A 487 -7.51 22.10 5.61
C ILE A 487 -6.01 22.42 5.78
N VAL A 488 -5.48 23.31 4.93
CA VAL A 488 -4.10 23.78 5.00
C VAL A 488 -3.83 24.50 6.30
N GLU A 489 -4.68 25.46 6.71
CA GLU A 489 -4.54 26.22 7.96
C GLU A 489 -4.58 25.30 9.19
N ILE A 490 -5.56 24.38 9.24
CA ILE A 490 -5.70 23.41 10.34
C ILE A 490 -4.44 22.55 10.46
N SER A 491 -3.90 22.09 9.33
CA SER A 491 -2.71 21.24 9.31
C SER A 491 -1.42 22.02 9.56
N SER A 492 -1.36 23.29 9.13
CA SER A 492 -0.21 24.19 9.33
C SER A 492 -0.08 24.64 10.78
N SER A 493 -1.19 24.74 11.51
CA SER A 493 -1.18 25.09 12.94
C SER A 493 -0.41 24.09 13.83
N LEU A 494 -0.24 22.84 13.38
CA LEU A 494 0.65 21.86 14.01
C LEU A 494 2.14 22.14 13.79
N LEU A 495 2.47 22.83 12.69
CA LEU A 495 3.84 23.02 12.19
C LEU A 495 4.41 24.39 12.57
N GLU A 496 3.58 25.39 12.82
CA GLU A 496 4.01 26.76 13.13
C GLU A 496 4.44 27.00 14.59
N SER A 497 4.47 25.97 15.46
CA SER A 497 5.11 26.06 16.77
C SER A 497 6.65 26.08 16.70
N ASN A 498 7.20 26.73 15.68
CA ASN A 498 8.62 26.76 15.31
C ASN A 498 9.53 27.49 16.31
N ASN A 499 8.97 28.12 17.35
CA ASN A 499 9.76 28.71 18.44
C ASN A 499 9.90 27.80 19.67
N VAL A 500 9.29 26.61 19.67
CA VAL A 500 9.46 25.56 20.71
C VAL A 500 9.85 24.22 20.04
N ALA A 501 10.81 24.31 19.12
CA ALA A 501 11.07 23.37 18.02
C ALA A 501 11.55 21.93 18.36
N GLN A 502 11.38 21.42 19.58
CA GLN A 502 11.59 19.98 19.85
C GLN A 502 10.61 19.39 20.86
N LYS A 503 10.12 20.14 21.85
CA LYS A 503 9.30 19.55 22.94
C LYS A 503 7.83 19.31 22.60
N SER A 504 7.19 20.11 21.73
CA SER A 504 5.76 19.93 21.40
C SER A 504 5.53 18.79 20.42
N LEU A 505 6.40 18.61 19.43
CA LEU A 505 6.33 17.51 18.47
C LEU A 505 6.71 16.16 19.08
N HIS A 506 7.58 16.11 20.09
CA HIS A 506 7.82 14.89 20.87
C HIS A 506 6.60 14.45 21.70
N ASN A 507 5.64 15.35 21.95
CA ASN A 507 4.39 15.02 22.65
C ASN A 507 3.26 14.59 21.72
N TRP A 508 3.40 14.76 20.40
CA TRP A 508 2.40 14.31 19.43
C TRP A 508 2.74 12.89 18.98
N ASP A 509 1.85 11.94 19.28
CA ASP A 509 2.05 10.50 19.00
C ASP A 509 2.31 10.29 17.49
N PRO A 510 3.45 9.68 17.09
CA PRO A 510 3.78 9.40 15.69
C PRO A 510 2.66 8.69 14.92
N ASN A 511 1.85 7.89 15.62
CA ASN A 511 0.70 7.20 15.01
C ASN A 511 -0.41 8.16 14.57
N ARG A 512 -0.59 9.29 15.28
CA ARG A 512 -1.51 10.36 14.87
C ARG A 512 -0.97 11.10 13.64
N GLY A 513 0.35 11.32 13.59
CA GLY A 513 1.04 11.85 12.42
C GLY A 513 0.90 10.97 11.19
N CYS A 514 1.06 9.66 11.34
CA CYS A 514 0.88 8.70 10.26
C CYS A 514 -0.56 8.70 9.72
N ILE A 515 -1.58 8.74 10.59
CA ILE A 515 -2.97 8.85 10.12
C ILE A 515 -3.25 10.19 9.47
N LEU A 516 -2.77 11.30 10.03
CA LEU A 516 -2.94 12.62 9.41
C LEU A 516 -2.34 12.62 7.99
N LEU A 517 -1.10 12.12 7.85
CA LEU A 517 -0.44 11.97 6.57
C LEU A 517 -1.29 11.14 5.61
N GLN A 518 -1.78 9.99 6.07
CA GLN A 518 -2.61 9.10 5.26
C GLN A 518 -3.92 9.75 4.81
N CYS A 519 -4.55 10.58 5.65
CA CYS A 519 -5.74 11.34 5.30
C CYS A 519 -5.45 12.44 4.26
N LEU A 520 -4.34 13.16 4.42
CA LEU A 520 -3.91 14.20 3.47
C LEU A 520 -3.48 13.61 2.13
N GLN A 521 -2.77 12.48 2.15
CA GLN A 521 -2.42 11.69 0.97
C GLN A 521 -3.66 11.27 0.19
N TYR A 522 -4.72 10.84 0.86
CA TYR A 522 -5.97 10.54 0.18
C TYR A 522 -6.64 11.76 -0.45
N LEU A 523 -6.61 12.92 0.23
CA LEU A 523 -7.09 14.16 -0.38
C LEU A 523 -6.31 14.46 -1.67
N LEU A 524 -4.99 14.28 -1.67
CA LEU A 524 -4.17 14.40 -2.90
C LEU A 524 -4.60 13.41 -3.99
N VAL A 525 -4.86 12.13 -3.64
CA VAL A 525 -5.37 11.13 -4.60
C VAL A 525 -6.71 11.58 -5.18
N MET A 526 -7.64 12.09 -4.36
CA MET A 526 -8.91 12.61 -4.90
C MET A 526 -8.68 13.78 -5.86
N PHE A 527 -7.83 14.75 -5.51
CA PHE A 527 -7.52 15.86 -6.42
C PHE A 527 -6.81 15.41 -7.70
N GLU A 528 -6.00 14.34 -7.65
CA GLU A 528 -5.37 13.75 -8.84
C GLU A 528 -6.39 13.07 -9.75
N GLU A 529 -7.29 12.26 -9.19
CA GLU A 529 -8.34 11.55 -9.93
C GLU A 529 -9.26 12.52 -10.69
N TYR A 530 -9.65 13.63 -10.05
CA TYR A 530 -10.47 14.68 -10.68
C TYR A 530 -9.64 15.66 -11.53
N GLY A 531 -8.39 15.93 -11.17
CA GLY A 531 -7.48 16.82 -11.89
C GLY A 531 -7.14 16.33 -13.29
N CYS A 532 -7.19 15.01 -13.52
CA CYS A 532 -7.11 14.43 -14.85
C CYS A 532 -8.24 14.88 -15.79
N LEU A 533 -9.39 15.28 -15.24
CA LEU A 533 -10.56 15.75 -16.01
C LEU A 533 -10.55 17.29 -16.17
N HIS A 534 -9.97 18.03 -15.22
CA HIS A 534 -9.97 19.49 -15.22
C HIS A 534 -8.60 20.07 -14.82
N SER A 535 -7.86 20.63 -15.79
CA SER A 535 -6.52 21.20 -15.59
C SER A 535 -6.45 22.30 -14.54
N GLU A 536 -7.57 22.99 -14.29
CA GLU A 536 -7.68 24.08 -13.33
C GLU A 536 -7.60 23.61 -11.87
N LEU A 537 -7.83 22.31 -11.61
CA LEU A 537 -7.76 21.74 -10.26
C LEU A 537 -6.32 21.67 -9.72
N HIS A 538 -5.33 21.89 -10.58
CA HIS A 538 -3.91 21.89 -10.24
C HIS A 538 -3.56 22.88 -9.11
N ILE A 539 -4.25 24.02 -9.05
CA ILE A 539 -4.01 25.06 -8.04
C ILE A 539 -4.27 24.53 -6.62
N TYR A 540 -5.26 23.65 -6.45
CA TYR A 540 -5.61 23.08 -5.15
C TYR A 540 -4.59 22.05 -4.68
N LEU A 541 -4.08 21.24 -5.61
CA LEU A 541 -3.01 20.27 -5.35
C LEU A 541 -1.74 20.99 -4.89
N LEU A 542 -1.37 22.07 -5.56
CA LEU A 542 -0.23 22.92 -5.18
C LEU A 542 -0.37 23.60 -3.81
N ARG A 543 -1.60 23.78 -3.29
CA ARG A 543 -1.82 24.31 -1.92
C ARG A 543 -1.68 23.25 -0.84
N LEU A 544 -2.04 22.00 -1.12
CA LEU A 544 -1.94 20.89 -0.16
C LEU A 544 -0.53 20.29 -0.09
N LEU A 545 0.21 20.32 -1.20
CA LEU A 545 1.53 19.72 -1.30
C LEU A 545 2.52 20.21 -0.23
N PRO A 546 2.65 21.54 0.03
CA PRO A 546 3.59 22.04 1.04
C PRO A 546 3.30 21.52 2.45
N VAL A 547 2.03 21.20 2.75
CA VAL A 547 1.63 20.62 4.05
C VAL A 547 2.10 19.18 4.14
N VAL A 548 1.91 18.38 3.08
CA VAL A 548 2.35 16.99 3.00
C VAL A 548 3.88 16.91 3.06
N GLU A 549 4.59 17.76 2.33
CA GLU A 549 6.05 17.84 2.37
C GLU A 549 6.57 18.21 3.76
N LYS A 550 5.95 19.17 4.44
CA LYS A 550 6.30 19.53 5.82
C LYS A 550 6.08 18.36 6.78
N ILE A 551 4.97 17.61 6.64
CA ILE A 551 4.69 16.43 7.48
C ILE A 551 5.71 15.32 7.19
N ASN A 552 6.06 15.07 5.92
CA ASN A 552 7.11 14.12 5.55
C ASN A 552 8.47 14.52 6.14
N GLY A 553 8.83 15.80 6.09
CA GLY A 553 10.07 16.32 6.69
C GLY A 553 10.12 16.16 8.21
N VAL A 554 8.99 16.33 8.89
CA VAL A 554 8.83 16.06 10.32
C VAL A 554 9.03 14.58 10.63
N ILE A 555 8.37 13.69 9.88
CA ILE A 555 8.45 12.23 10.08
C ILE A 555 9.87 11.73 9.79
N PHE A 556 10.54 12.27 8.77
CA PHE A 556 11.94 12.00 8.48
C PHE A 556 12.85 12.39 9.65
N SER A 557 12.66 13.59 10.21
CA SER A 557 13.44 14.06 11.36
C SER A 557 13.26 13.17 12.58
N LEU A 558 12.01 12.73 12.84
CA LEU A 558 11.70 11.74 13.88
C LEU A 558 12.40 10.40 13.62
N ARG A 559 12.37 9.88 12.38
CA ARG A 559 13.04 8.63 12.02
C ARG A 559 14.55 8.70 12.17
N ARG A 560 15.17 9.81 11.76
CA ARG A 560 16.61 10.04 11.90
C ARG A 560 17.03 10.11 13.37
N SER A 561 16.23 10.76 14.22
CA SER A 561 16.50 10.78 15.67
C SER A 561 16.44 9.39 16.31
N LEU A 562 15.57 8.52 15.79
CA LEU A 562 15.41 7.14 16.26
C LEU A 562 16.50 6.20 15.70
N SER A 563 16.99 6.39 14.48
CA SER A 563 18.06 5.56 13.91
C SER A 563 19.41 5.79 14.60
N LEU A 564 19.76 7.04 14.92
CA LEU A 564 20.99 7.41 15.63
C LEU A 564 21.09 6.74 17.02
N SER A 565 19.96 6.50 17.69
CA SER A 565 19.94 5.80 18.98
C SER A 565 20.22 4.30 18.90
N ASN A 566 20.06 3.67 17.73
CA ASN A 566 20.44 2.28 17.51
C ASN A 566 21.90 2.12 17.04
N GLU A 567 22.46 3.10 16.32
CA GLU A 567 23.86 3.06 15.88
C GLU A 567 24.85 3.14 17.06
N LEU A 568 24.49 3.84 18.15
CA LEU A 568 25.29 3.89 19.39
C LEU A 568 25.33 2.57 20.17
N LEU A 569 24.50 1.57 19.82
CA LEU A 569 24.42 0.29 20.52
C LEU A 569 25.21 -0.85 19.83
N SER A 570 25.76 -0.62 18.63
CA SER A 570 26.45 -1.67 17.85
C SER A 570 27.97 -1.52 17.76
N THR A 571 28.57 -0.49 18.38
CA THR A 571 30.01 -0.43 18.57
C THR A 571 30.38 -0.88 20.00
N GLU A 572 31.34 -1.79 20.04
CA GLU A 572 31.84 -2.58 21.16
C GLU A 572 32.12 -1.82 22.47
N SER A 573 31.95 -2.57 23.57
CA SER A 573 32.68 -2.49 24.85
C SER A 573 32.58 -1.23 25.72
N GLU A 574 32.35 -1.48 27.02
CA GLU A 574 32.42 -0.54 28.16
C GLU A 574 31.33 0.54 28.27
N PHE A 575 30.24 0.23 28.99
CA PHE A 575 29.73 1.16 30.01
C PHE A 575 28.97 0.39 31.10
N ALA A 576 29.70 0.03 32.16
CA ALA A 576 29.15 -0.36 33.44
C ALA A 576 28.72 0.89 34.23
N LEU A 577 27.58 0.79 34.92
CA LEU A 577 27.18 1.59 36.09
C LEU A 577 27.06 3.12 35.89
N THR A 578 25.86 3.61 35.55
CA THR A 578 24.99 4.42 36.44
C THR A 578 23.88 5.17 35.69
N ARG A 579 22.71 5.22 36.33
CA ARG A 579 21.49 6.03 36.07
C ARG A 579 20.49 5.53 35.01
N ARG A 580 19.40 4.96 35.54
CA ARG A 580 18.07 4.84 34.91
C ARG A 580 17.65 6.16 34.26
N PRO A 581 17.05 6.09 33.06
CA PRO A 581 15.66 6.52 32.97
C PRO A 581 14.78 5.48 32.24
N VAL A 582 13.77 5.02 32.99
CA VAL A 582 12.40 4.72 32.57
C VAL A 582 12.20 4.14 31.16
N ALA A 583 11.94 2.83 31.15
CA ALA A 583 11.14 2.02 30.21
C ALA A 583 10.23 2.77 29.20
N PHE A 584 10.79 3.49 28.23
CA PHE A 584 10.08 3.90 27.02
C PHE A 584 10.23 2.82 25.94
N ASN A 585 9.35 1.81 26.02
CA ASN A 585 8.87 0.92 24.96
C ASN A 585 9.75 0.73 23.71
N ARG A 586 10.74 -0.18 23.80
CA ARG A 586 11.45 -0.77 22.65
C ARG A 586 10.54 -1.56 21.68
N LEU A 587 9.33 -1.95 22.10
CA LEU A 587 8.33 -2.60 21.24
C LEU A 587 7.50 -1.62 20.40
N SER A 588 7.58 -0.31 20.67
CA SER A 588 6.83 0.69 19.90
C SER A 588 7.60 1.23 18.70
N THR A 589 8.92 1.07 18.64
CA THR A 589 9.77 1.69 17.62
C THR A 589 9.82 0.92 16.30
N SER A 590 9.76 -0.42 16.33
CA SER A 590 9.73 -1.25 15.11
C SER A 590 8.43 -1.07 14.33
N ASN A 591 7.30 -1.08 15.02
CA ASN A 591 5.98 -0.94 14.38
C ASN A 591 5.79 0.46 13.77
N ARG A 592 6.38 1.51 14.35
CA ARG A 592 6.27 2.88 13.83
C ARG A 592 6.90 3.06 12.44
N ILE A 593 8.06 2.44 12.20
CA ILE A 593 8.75 2.56 10.90
C ILE A 593 8.00 1.72 9.86
N SER A 594 7.58 0.50 10.22
CA SER A 594 6.79 -0.34 9.31
C SER A 594 5.45 0.30 8.94
N ASP A 595 4.79 0.98 9.89
CA ASP A 595 3.52 1.65 9.65
C ASP A 595 3.67 2.80 8.65
N PHE A 596 4.67 3.66 8.83
CA PHE A 596 4.96 4.74 7.88
C PHE A 596 5.34 4.22 6.49
N THR A 597 6.22 3.22 6.43
CA THR A 597 6.59 2.59 5.15
C THR A 597 5.38 1.96 4.48
N SER A 598 4.52 1.26 5.24
CA SER A 598 3.28 0.66 4.72
C SER A 598 2.32 1.72 4.18
N ILE A 599 2.12 2.83 4.90
CA ILE A 599 1.25 3.94 4.46
C ILE A 599 1.78 4.55 3.18
N SER A 600 3.09 4.75 3.10
CA SER A 600 3.72 5.33 1.92
C SER A 600 3.61 4.39 0.70
N ILE A 601 3.91 3.10 0.87
CA ILE A 601 3.71 2.11 -0.19
C ILE A 601 2.26 2.13 -0.66
N GLN A 602 1.30 2.17 0.27
CA GLN A 602 -0.11 2.22 -0.08
C GLN A 602 -0.49 3.52 -0.81
N PHE A 603 0.08 4.66 -0.44
CA PHE A 603 -0.13 5.93 -1.16
C PHE A 603 0.39 5.86 -2.59
N LEU A 604 1.59 5.31 -2.81
CA LEU A 604 2.12 5.12 -4.16
C LEU A 604 1.24 4.16 -4.98
N VAL A 605 0.74 3.08 -4.36
CA VAL A 605 -0.22 2.16 -4.98
C VAL A 605 -1.50 2.91 -5.36
N ASP A 606 -2.08 3.68 -4.44
CA ASP A 606 -3.34 4.39 -4.66
C ASP A 606 -3.21 5.43 -5.80
N LEU A 607 -2.06 6.11 -5.92
CA LEU A 607 -1.77 7.02 -7.03
C LEU A 607 -1.69 6.31 -8.40
N LEU A 608 -1.19 5.07 -8.41
CA LEU A 608 -0.96 4.31 -9.64
C LEU A 608 -2.13 3.42 -10.05
N VAL A 609 -3.03 3.07 -9.13
CA VAL A 609 -4.20 2.24 -9.45
C VAL A 609 -5.00 2.93 -10.57
N PRO A 610 -5.14 2.30 -11.74
CA PRO A 610 -6.00 2.83 -12.79
C PRO A 610 -7.45 2.47 -12.43
N ASN A 611 -8.37 3.43 -12.58
CA ASN A 611 -9.79 3.19 -12.36
C ASN A 611 -10.38 2.14 -13.32
N ASN A 612 -9.62 1.62 -14.30
CA ASN A 612 -10.02 0.50 -15.16
C ASN A 612 -8.81 -0.39 -15.53
N SER A 613 -9.04 -1.70 -15.48
CA SER A 613 -8.11 -2.85 -15.45
C SER A 613 -7.31 -3.15 -16.72
N THR A 614 -6.94 -2.14 -17.51
CA THR A 614 -6.09 -2.35 -18.69
C THR A 614 -4.78 -1.63 -18.49
N HIS A 615 -3.67 -2.32 -18.79
CA HIS A 615 -2.26 -1.87 -18.80
C HIS A 615 -1.98 -0.69 -19.76
N VAL A 616 -2.91 0.26 -19.88
CA VAL A 616 -2.80 1.44 -20.73
C VAL A 616 -1.83 2.39 -20.04
N SER A 617 -0.74 2.70 -20.74
CA SER A 617 0.27 3.70 -20.42
C SER A 617 -0.33 4.92 -19.72
N LEU A 618 0.23 5.32 -18.58
CA LEU A 618 -0.21 6.53 -17.88
C LEU A 618 -0.10 7.75 -18.82
N PRO A 619 -1.18 8.54 -19.01
CA PRO A 619 -1.12 9.77 -19.78
C PRO A 619 -0.08 10.75 -19.21
N SER A 620 0.58 11.53 -20.07
CA SER A 620 1.64 12.47 -19.65
C SER A 620 1.22 13.43 -18.54
N GLY A 621 0.01 13.99 -18.63
CA GLY A 621 -0.55 14.86 -17.59
C GLY A 621 -0.74 14.16 -16.25
N ARG A 622 -1.07 12.86 -16.26
CA ARG A 622 -1.22 12.05 -15.05
C ARG A 622 0.13 11.79 -14.39
N THR A 623 1.13 11.44 -15.18
CA THR A 623 2.51 11.22 -14.69
C THR A 623 3.06 12.48 -14.00
N PHE A 624 2.80 13.66 -14.57
CA PHE A 624 3.18 14.93 -13.97
C PHE A 624 2.50 15.16 -12.60
N LEU A 625 1.18 14.96 -12.52
CA LEU A 625 0.42 15.09 -11.28
C LEU A 625 0.90 14.12 -10.19
N ILE A 626 1.20 12.87 -10.55
CA ILE A 626 1.74 11.88 -9.61
C ILE A 626 3.09 12.31 -9.05
N ILE A 627 4.00 12.81 -9.90
CA ILE A 627 5.32 13.27 -9.48
C ILE A 627 5.21 14.44 -8.50
N GLN A 628 4.31 15.37 -8.78
CA GLN A 628 4.03 16.44 -7.84
C GLN A 628 3.49 15.91 -6.52
N CYS A 629 2.51 15.00 -6.53
CA CYS A 629 1.97 14.37 -5.31
C CYS A 629 3.03 13.69 -4.44
N LEU A 630 4.06 13.11 -5.05
CA LEU A 630 5.18 12.51 -4.32
C LEU A 630 6.07 13.60 -3.72
N GLY A 631 6.54 14.55 -4.54
CA GLY A 631 7.51 15.56 -4.12
C GLY A 631 8.87 14.96 -3.73
N SER A 632 9.91 15.81 -3.63
CA SER A 632 11.29 15.35 -3.40
C SER A 632 11.48 14.73 -2.01
N SER A 633 10.81 15.30 -1.00
CA SER A 633 10.88 14.87 0.40
C SER A 633 10.39 13.42 0.65
N TYR A 634 9.60 12.86 -0.27
CA TYR A 634 9.03 11.53 -0.11
C TYR A 634 10.10 10.43 -0.13
N PHE A 635 10.95 10.42 -1.15
CA PHE A 635 12.03 9.42 -1.24
C PHE A 635 13.11 9.63 -0.16
N ASP A 636 13.36 10.88 0.24
CA ASP A 636 14.27 11.20 1.35
C ASP A 636 13.73 10.65 2.68
N SER A 637 12.42 10.78 2.92
CA SER A 637 11.78 10.37 4.18
C SER A 637 11.64 8.85 4.34
N ILE A 638 11.25 8.16 3.27
CA ILE A 638 11.00 6.71 3.26
C ILE A 638 12.27 5.91 3.11
N SER A 639 13.33 6.50 2.54
CA SER A 639 14.44 5.76 1.93
C SER A 639 13.92 4.75 0.89
N TRP A 640 14.72 3.75 0.50
CA TRP A 640 14.27 2.73 -0.45
C TRP A 640 13.82 1.46 0.28
N PRO A 641 12.52 1.16 0.36
CA PRO A 641 12.05 -0.06 0.99
C PRO A 641 12.22 -1.25 0.03
N PHE A 642 12.75 -2.36 0.58
CA PHE A 642 12.82 -3.65 -0.10
C PHE A 642 11.47 -4.39 -0.04
N ASP A 643 10.40 -3.73 -0.52
CA ASP A 643 9.07 -4.30 -0.64
C ASP A 643 8.72 -4.52 -2.12
N ILE A 644 8.08 -5.65 -2.45
CA ILE A 644 7.78 -6.01 -3.85
C ILE A 644 6.84 -4.97 -4.48
N LYS A 645 5.76 -4.57 -3.79
CA LYS A 645 4.78 -3.63 -4.34
C LYS A 645 5.38 -2.26 -4.59
N TRP A 646 6.24 -1.79 -3.67
CA TRP A 646 6.98 -0.56 -3.87
C TRP A 646 7.76 -0.58 -5.19
N ASN A 647 8.56 -1.63 -5.39
CA ASN A 647 9.45 -1.72 -6.55
C ASN A 647 8.65 -1.94 -7.85
N GLU A 648 7.54 -2.68 -7.82
CA GLU A 648 6.61 -2.78 -8.95
C GLU A 648 6.00 -1.43 -9.33
N CYS A 649 5.57 -0.65 -8.34
CA CYS A 649 5.01 0.68 -8.55
C CYS A 649 6.04 1.67 -9.12
N VAL A 650 7.25 1.70 -8.54
CA VAL A 650 8.34 2.54 -9.04
C VAL A 650 8.74 2.12 -10.46
N LEU A 651 8.77 0.82 -10.75
CA LEU A 651 9.01 0.31 -12.09
C LEU A 651 7.94 0.86 -13.05
N GLN A 652 6.64 0.66 -12.76
CA GLN A 652 5.53 1.17 -13.59
C GLN A 652 5.64 2.68 -13.86
N LEU A 653 5.99 3.47 -12.83
CA LEU A 653 6.17 4.91 -12.98
C LEU A 653 7.36 5.23 -13.90
N LEU A 654 8.48 4.52 -13.77
CA LEU A 654 9.62 4.64 -14.69
C LEU A 654 9.28 4.24 -16.13
N GLU A 655 8.47 3.18 -16.32
CA GLU A 655 8.03 2.78 -17.66
C GLU A 655 7.18 3.89 -18.30
N ALA A 656 6.25 4.47 -17.53
CA ALA A 656 5.44 5.60 -17.96
C ALA A 656 6.31 6.82 -18.34
N VAL A 657 7.30 7.17 -17.51
CA VAL A 657 8.20 8.29 -17.80
C VAL A 657 9.05 8.06 -19.04
N CYS A 658 9.54 6.83 -19.27
CA CYS A 658 10.29 6.50 -20.48
C CYS A 658 9.44 6.51 -21.74
N SER A 659 8.11 6.43 -21.62
CA SER A 659 7.18 6.58 -22.76
C SER A 659 6.88 8.04 -23.12
N LEU A 660 7.30 9.00 -22.29
CA LEU A 660 7.08 10.43 -22.54
C LEU A 660 8.02 10.95 -23.62
N ALA A 661 7.49 11.75 -24.54
CA ALA A 661 8.31 12.55 -25.44
C ALA A 661 9.09 13.60 -24.62
N TYR A 662 10.36 13.79 -24.95
CA TYR A 662 11.16 14.85 -24.34
C TYR A 662 10.69 16.21 -24.87
N SER A 663 10.18 17.06 -23.97
CA SER A 663 9.70 18.41 -24.26
C SER A 663 9.90 19.30 -23.03
N GLU A 664 9.91 20.63 -23.20
CA GLU A 664 9.99 21.56 -22.07
C GLU A 664 8.89 21.32 -21.02
N SER A 665 7.71 20.88 -21.44
CA SER A 665 6.59 20.57 -20.53
C SER A 665 6.87 19.37 -19.61
N ASN A 666 7.76 18.46 -20.00
CA ASN A 666 8.05 17.22 -19.27
C ASN A 666 9.40 17.31 -18.52
N LEU A 667 10.11 18.43 -18.60
CA LEU A 667 11.47 18.59 -18.10
C LEU A 667 11.55 18.44 -16.57
N GLU A 668 10.51 18.87 -15.87
CA GLU A 668 10.34 18.73 -14.42
C GLU A 668 10.22 17.25 -14.01
N VAL A 669 9.52 16.43 -14.81
CA VAL A 669 9.39 14.98 -14.60
C VAL A 669 10.77 14.31 -14.66
N PHE A 670 11.55 14.60 -15.70
CA PHE A 670 12.90 14.05 -15.83
C PHE A 670 13.81 14.54 -14.69
N SER A 671 13.73 15.81 -14.31
CA SER A 671 14.50 16.39 -13.20
C SER A 671 14.23 15.68 -11.87
N PHE A 672 12.97 15.37 -11.58
CA PHE A 672 12.56 14.66 -10.36
C PHE A 672 13.19 13.27 -10.25
N PHE A 673 13.18 12.50 -11.34
CA PHE A 673 13.76 11.16 -11.35
C PHE A 673 15.27 11.17 -11.11
N TRP A 674 15.98 12.14 -11.69
CA TRP A 674 17.44 12.25 -11.50
C TRP A 674 17.83 12.84 -10.15
N SER A 675 17.03 13.75 -9.57
CA SER A 675 17.36 14.46 -8.32
C SER A 675 16.86 13.75 -7.05
N SER A 676 15.79 12.96 -7.13
CA SER A 676 15.17 12.32 -5.94
C SER A 676 15.13 10.79 -6.05
N VAL A 677 14.61 10.24 -7.15
CA VAL A 677 14.39 8.78 -7.26
C VAL A 677 15.70 8.02 -7.45
N TYR A 678 16.54 8.46 -8.39
CA TYR A 678 17.81 7.80 -8.70
C TYR A 678 18.79 7.81 -7.52
N PRO A 679 19.00 8.91 -6.77
CA PRO A 679 19.87 8.88 -5.59
C PRO A 679 19.37 7.89 -4.51
N ALA A 680 18.06 7.80 -4.30
CA ALA A 680 17.47 6.82 -3.39
C ALA A 680 17.70 5.38 -3.89
N PHE A 681 17.52 5.13 -5.19
CA PHE A 681 17.80 3.83 -5.82
C PHE A 681 19.28 3.45 -5.70
N LYS A 682 20.18 4.37 -6.05
CA LYS A 682 21.64 4.18 -5.98
C LYS A 682 22.07 3.86 -4.55
N LYS A 683 21.49 4.52 -3.54
CA LYS A 683 21.76 4.24 -2.12
C LYS A 683 21.20 2.89 -1.67
N ALA A 684 20.12 2.41 -2.28
CA ALA A 684 19.51 1.11 -1.98
C ALA A 684 20.38 -0.05 -2.46
N ILE A 685 20.90 0.07 -3.68
CA ILE A 685 21.76 -0.96 -4.28
C ILE A 685 23.23 -0.81 -3.84
N SER A 686 23.57 0.25 -3.10
CA SER A 686 24.94 0.45 -2.61
C SER A 686 25.20 -0.30 -1.31
N ARG A 687 26.42 -0.81 -1.21
CA ARG A 687 26.92 -1.56 -0.04
C ARG A 687 27.18 -0.70 1.18
N GLN A 688 27.35 0.60 0.98
CA GLN A 688 27.59 1.56 2.06
C GLN A 688 26.32 1.87 2.89
N SER A 689 25.15 1.36 2.48
CA SER A 689 23.97 1.46 3.32
C SER A 689 24.18 0.57 4.57
N ALA A 690 24.11 1.18 5.77
CA ALA A 690 24.55 0.66 7.07
C ALA A 690 23.84 -0.62 7.59
N LYS A 691 23.20 -1.39 6.72
CA LYS A 691 22.62 -2.70 7.04
C LYS A 691 23.18 -3.71 6.06
N PHE A 692 24.04 -4.58 6.57
CA PHE A 692 24.54 -5.81 5.93
C PHE A 692 23.43 -6.83 5.58
N ALA A 693 22.20 -6.36 5.33
CA ALA A 693 21.11 -7.20 4.87
C ALA A 693 21.19 -7.26 3.34
N PRO A 694 21.45 -8.44 2.76
CA PRO A 694 21.48 -8.60 1.31
C PRO A 694 20.15 -8.26 0.65
N ILE A 695 20.22 -7.89 -0.63
CA ILE A 695 19.03 -7.70 -1.44
C ILE A 695 18.29 -9.04 -1.59
N PRO A 696 16.98 -9.13 -1.26
CA PRO A 696 16.20 -10.34 -1.43
C PRO A 696 16.15 -10.80 -2.90
N VAL A 697 16.24 -12.11 -3.14
CA VAL A 697 16.33 -12.72 -4.49
C VAL A 697 15.12 -12.39 -5.36
N ASN A 698 13.93 -12.43 -4.76
CA ASN A 698 12.67 -12.08 -5.41
C ASN A 698 12.66 -10.62 -5.90
N LEU A 699 13.40 -9.72 -5.26
CA LEU A 699 13.50 -8.31 -5.63
C LEU A 699 14.58 -8.02 -6.67
N LEU A 700 15.64 -8.85 -6.76
CA LEU A 700 16.75 -8.63 -7.70
C LEU A 700 16.27 -8.46 -9.14
N SER A 701 15.31 -9.30 -9.59
CA SER A 701 14.79 -9.21 -10.95
C SER A 701 14.09 -7.87 -11.24
N ILE A 702 13.34 -7.33 -10.28
CA ILE A 702 12.62 -6.07 -10.41
C ILE A 702 13.60 -4.90 -10.36
N LEU A 703 14.57 -4.93 -9.44
CA LEU A 703 15.61 -3.90 -9.34
C LEU A 703 16.46 -3.85 -10.61
N SER A 704 16.79 -5.00 -11.22
CA SER A 704 17.50 -5.04 -12.50
C SER A 704 16.69 -4.41 -13.63
N LYS A 705 15.37 -4.62 -13.66
CA LYS A 705 14.48 -3.91 -14.61
C LYS A 705 14.46 -2.41 -14.34
N ILE A 706 14.37 -1.98 -13.09
CA ILE A 706 14.41 -0.54 -12.73
C ILE A 706 15.71 0.11 -13.25
N ALA A 707 16.86 -0.53 -13.08
CA ALA A 707 18.12 -0.03 -13.60
C ALA A 707 18.18 0.03 -15.14
N LEU A 708 17.61 -0.97 -15.83
CA LEU A 708 17.41 -0.95 -17.28
C LEU A 708 16.59 0.27 -17.73
N TYR A 709 15.52 0.61 -17.00
CA TYR A 709 14.73 1.80 -17.28
C TYR A 709 15.48 3.10 -16.98
N PHE A 710 16.34 3.17 -15.96
CA PHE A 710 17.23 4.32 -15.77
C PHE A 710 18.24 4.49 -16.92
N LEU A 711 18.72 3.40 -17.51
CA LEU A 711 19.55 3.44 -18.73
C LEU A 711 18.76 3.95 -19.94
N ARG A 712 17.52 3.47 -20.14
CA ARG A 712 16.61 4.00 -21.16
C ARG A 712 16.34 5.50 -20.95
N LEU A 713 16.11 5.91 -19.72
CA LEU A 713 15.87 7.31 -19.35
C LEU A 713 17.08 8.18 -19.67
N SER A 714 18.28 7.70 -19.35
CA SER A 714 19.53 8.39 -19.68
C SER A 714 19.67 8.57 -21.19
N ASN A 715 19.39 7.53 -21.99
CA ASN A 715 19.40 7.60 -23.45
C ASN A 715 18.43 8.65 -24.00
N ILE A 716 17.18 8.65 -23.52
CA ILE A 716 16.15 9.62 -23.92
C ILE A 716 16.66 11.04 -23.65
N CYS A 717 17.07 11.33 -22.42
CA CYS A 717 17.52 12.67 -22.07
C CYS A 717 18.82 13.09 -22.81
N PHE A 718 19.72 12.15 -23.10
CA PHE A 718 20.94 12.43 -23.86
C PHE A 718 20.69 12.76 -25.33
N SER A 719 19.67 12.14 -25.93
CA SER A 719 19.31 12.34 -27.33
C SER A 719 18.85 13.77 -27.63
N TYR A 720 18.34 14.50 -26.63
CA TYR A 720 17.82 15.87 -26.76
C TYR A 720 18.76 16.96 -26.19
N ARG A 721 20.06 16.70 -26.26
CA ARG A 721 21.14 17.49 -25.65
C ARG A 721 21.20 18.99 -25.99
N SER A 722 20.51 19.43 -27.03
CA SER A 722 20.51 20.82 -27.48
C SER A 722 19.85 21.79 -26.49
N GLU A 723 19.12 21.31 -25.49
CA GLU A 723 18.46 22.16 -24.50
C GLU A 723 19.21 22.16 -23.15
N HIS A 724 19.93 23.25 -22.88
CA HIS A 724 20.86 23.48 -21.76
C HIS A 724 20.33 23.31 -20.31
N LYS A 725 19.14 22.75 -20.07
CA LYS A 725 18.47 22.84 -18.76
C LYS A 725 18.69 21.66 -17.80
N LEU A 726 19.08 20.47 -18.27
CA LEU A 726 19.20 19.25 -17.43
C LEU A 726 20.64 18.82 -17.09
N THR A 727 21.65 19.57 -17.53
CA THR A 727 23.07 19.15 -17.52
C THR A 727 23.69 18.88 -16.14
N LEU A 728 23.12 19.40 -15.05
CA LEU A 728 23.72 19.28 -13.71
C LEU A 728 23.47 17.94 -13.02
N CYS A 729 22.46 17.16 -13.40
CA CYS A 729 22.10 15.91 -12.73
C CYS A 729 22.12 14.68 -13.65
N LEU A 730 22.37 14.88 -14.94
CA LEU A 730 22.25 13.80 -15.92
C LEU A 730 23.53 12.97 -16.00
N LEU A 731 23.38 11.65 -15.89
CA LEU A 731 24.47 10.68 -16.00
C LEU A 731 24.56 10.14 -17.43
N ASP A 732 25.78 9.98 -17.93
CA ASP A 732 26.04 9.36 -19.22
C ASP A 732 25.60 7.88 -19.22
N PRO A 733 24.97 7.39 -20.31
CA PRO A 733 24.57 5.99 -20.38
C PRO A 733 25.72 5.01 -20.09
N ALA A 734 26.94 5.32 -20.53
CA ALA A 734 28.11 4.48 -20.29
C ALA A 734 28.55 4.49 -18.82
N ASP A 735 28.42 5.61 -18.11
CA ASP A 735 28.76 5.72 -16.69
C ASP A 735 27.75 4.95 -15.82
N LEU A 736 26.46 5.02 -16.18
CA LEU A 736 25.41 4.22 -15.55
C LEU A 736 25.60 2.72 -15.79
N PHE A 737 25.92 2.34 -17.02
CA PHE A 737 26.22 0.96 -17.36
C PHE A 737 27.40 0.42 -16.55
N ASP A 738 28.49 1.19 -16.47
CA ASP A 738 29.67 0.82 -15.70
C ASP A 738 29.38 0.72 -14.19
N LEU A 739 28.62 1.67 -13.65
CA LEU A 739 28.15 1.65 -12.26
C LEU A 739 27.41 0.34 -11.96
N PHE A 740 26.45 -0.04 -12.80
CA PHE A 740 25.62 -1.21 -12.54
C PHE A 740 26.31 -2.55 -12.82
N THR A 741 27.36 -2.58 -13.64
CA THR A 741 28.00 -3.85 -14.06
C THR A 741 29.25 -4.19 -13.26
N MET A 742 30.15 -3.23 -13.04
CA MET A 742 31.50 -3.52 -12.52
C MET A 742 31.92 -2.68 -11.30
N ASN A 743 31.13 -1.68 -10.88
CA ASN A 743 31.54 -0.79 -9.79
C ASN A 743 31.38 -1.46 -8.41
N PRO A 744 32.46 -1.59 -7.61
CA PRO A 744 32.45 -2.33 -6.35
C PRO A 744 31.60 -1.69 -5.23
N SER A 745 31.13 -0.46 -5.44
CA SER A 745 30.22 0.21 -4.48
C SER A 745 28.81 -0.39 -4.45
N ILE A 746 28.42 -1.18 -5.46
CA ILE A 746 27.11 -1.81 -5.59
C ILE A 746 27.10 -3.25 -5.06
N ASP A 747 25.94 -3.71 -4.59
CA ASP A 747 25.73 -5.09 -4.13
C ASP A 747 26.07 -6.10 -5.24
N PHE A 748 26.85 -7.11 -4.89
CA PHE A 748 27.35 -8.06 -5.88
C PHE A 748 26.26 -8.90 -6.52
N SER A 749 25.21 -9.27 -5.77
CA SER A 749 24.08 -10.05 -6.29
C SER A 749 23.35 -9.28 -7.40
N PHE A 750 23.35 -7.94 -7.28
CA PHE A 750 22.76 -7.06 -8.28
C PHE A 750 23.54 -7.04 -9.60
N HIS A 751 24.88 -7.05 -9.57
CA HIS A 751 25.71 -7.11 -10.78
C HIS A 751 25.39 -8.36 -11.62
N PHE A 752 25.30 -9.53 -10.98
CA PHE A 752 24.97 -10.77 -11.69
C PHE A 752 23.55 -10.76 -12.24
N SER A 753 22.58 -10.25 -11.47
CA SER A 753 21.19 -10.13 -11.90
C SER A 753 21.04 -9.17 -13.09
N ILE A 754 21.72 -8.02 -13.08
CA ILE A 754 21.60 -7.05 -14.17
C ILE A 754 22.36 -7.51 -15.42
N MET A 755 23.53 -8.14 -15.29
CA MET A 755 24.22 -8.77 -16.42
C MET A 755 23.35 -9.86 -17.06
N LYS A 756 22.66 -10.68 -16.25
CA LYS A 756 21.67 -11.65 -16.76
C LYS A 756 20.53 -10.95 -17.52
N ALA A 757 20.06 -9.81 -17.04
CA ALA A 757 19.01 -9.06 -17.72
C ALA A 757 19.49 -8.46 -19.06
N PHE A 758 20.71 -7.91 -19.10
CA PHE A 758 21.29 -7.32 -20.31
C PHE A 758 21.60 -8.36 -21.39
N TYR A 759 22.22 -9.47 -20.99
CA TYR A 759 22.75 -10.46 -21.93
C TYR A 759 21.84 -11.68 -22.10
N GLY A 760 20.77 -11.81 -21.32
CA GLY A 760 19.93 -13.01 -21.35
C GLY A 760 19.07 -13.20 -22.61
N THR A 761 18.79 -12.12 -23.37
CA THR A 761 17.95 -12.19 -24.59
C THR A 761 18.52 -11.31 -25.70
N SER A 762 18.32 -11.71 -26.97
CA SER A 762 18.85 -10.92 -28.10
C SER A 762 18.25 -9.51 -28.17
N SER A 763 16.97 -9.36 -27.81
CA SER A 763 16.29 -8.06 -27.75
C SER A 763 16.92 -7.11 -26.73
N ALA A 764 17.29 -7.61 -25.55
CA ALA A 764 17.90 -6.79 -24.50
C ALA A 764 19.29 -6.28 -24.91
N ILE A 765 20.08 -7.11 -25.61
CA ILE A 765 21.41 -6.69 -26.08
C ILE A 765 21.28 -5.64 -27.19
N LYS A 766 20.37 -5.83 -28.14
CA LYS A 766 20.09 -4.82 -29.19
C LYS A 766 19.75 -3.47 -28.59
N GLU A 767 18.86 -3.49 -27.62
CA GLU A 767 18.47 -2.29 -26.91
C GLU A 767 19.65 -1.64 -26.16
N LEU A 768 20.43 -2.42 -25.41
CA LEU A 768 21.60 -1.92 -24.70
C LEU A 768 22.59 -1.25 -25.66
N VAL A 769 22.84 -1.86 -26.82
CA VAL A 769 23.72 -1.33 -27.85
C VAL A 769 23.14 -0.09 -28.52
N THR A 770 21.82 0.05 -28.65
CA THR A 770 21.23 1.33 -29.07
C THR A 770 21.38 2.43 -28.01
N ILE A 771 21.26 2.09 -26.73
CA ILE A 771 21.42 3.02 -25.61
C ILE A 771 22.86 3.51 -25.48
N LEU A 772 23.84 2.61 -25.58
CA LEU A 772 25.25 2.97 -25.44
C LEU A 772 25.77 3.84 -26.60
N ASN A 773 25.11 3.81 -27.76
CA ASN A 773 25.50 4.57 -28.96
C ASN A 773 25.28 6.06 -28.77
N SER A 774 24.41 6.46 -27.83
CA SER A 774 24.14 7.87 -27.53
C SER A 774 25.11 8.48 -26.52
N SER A 775 26.02 7.68 -25.94
CA SER A 775 27.04 8.15 -25.00
C SER A 775 27.93 9.26 -25.60
N LYS A 776 28.43 10.16 -24.74
CA LYS A 776 29.42 11.18 -25.13
C LYS A 776 30.86 10.64 -25.11
N LYS A 777 31.07 9.47 -24.51
CA LYS A 777 32.41 8.87 -24.40
C LYS A 777 32.90 8.42 -25.77
N GLU A 778 34.22 8.29 -25.90
CA GLU A 778 34.80 7.72 -27.10
C GLU A 778 34.23 6.32 -27.34
N THR A 779 33.94 6.01 -28.61
CA THR A 779 33.39 4.71 -29.01
C THR A 779 34.29 3.55 -28.57
N SER A 780 35.60 3.77 -28.53
CA SER A 780 36.59 2.85 -27.97
C SER A 780 36.36 2.54 -26.49
N THR A 781 36.10 3.54 -25.66
CA THR A 781 35.85 3.36 -24.22
C THR A 781 34.56 2.60 -23.99
N VAL A 782 33.48 2.99 -24.66
CA VAL A 782 32.18 2.30 -24.55
C VAL A 782 32.29 0.84 -25.00
N ALA A 783 33.03 0.61 -26.09
CA ALA A 783 33.34 -0.71 -26.60
C ALA A 783 34.03 -1.61 -25.58
N TRP A 784 35.08 -1.09 -24.92
CA TRP A 784 35.79 -1.82 -23.89
C TRP A 784 34.93 -2.11 -22.65
N LEU A 785 34.13 -1.14 -22.19
CA LEU A 785 33.21 -1.33 -21.06
C LEU A 785 32.19 -2.44 -21.36
N PHE A 786 31.57 -2.38 -22.54
CA PHE A 786 30.63 -3.41 -22.99
C PHE A 786 31.31 -4.79 -23.05
N PHE A 787 32.49 -4.85 -23.67
CA PHE A 787 33.25 -6.09 -23.81
C PHE A 787 33.62 -6.71 -22.47
N VAL A 788 34.13 -5.91 -21.52
CA VAL A 788 34.49 -6.40 -20.18
C VAL A 788 33.26 -6.96 -19.46
N ALA A 789 32.14 -6.24 -19.46
CA ALA A 789 30.91 -6.72 -18.84
C ALA A 789 30.35 -7.99 -19.50
N LEU A 790 30.44 -8.10 -20.83
CA LEU A 790 30.08 -9.32 -21.56
C LEU A 790 30.98 -10.48 -21.15
N LEU A 791 32.28 -10.22 -21.01
CA LEU A 791 33.24 -11.23 -20.59
C LEU A 791 32.94 -11.72 -19.16
N THR A 792 32.64 -10.80 -18.24
CA THR A 792 32.21 -11.13 -16.87
C THR A 792 30.95 -11.99 -16.87
N TYR A 793 29.96 -11.65 -17.69
CA TYR A 793 28.75 -12.46 -17.85
C TYR A 793 29.05 -13.89 -18.32
N CYS A 794 29.93 -14.04 -19.32
CA CYS A 794 30.32 -15.35 -19.83
C CYS A 794 31.07 -16.18 -18.78
N LEU A 795 31.92 -15.54 -17.98
CA LEU A 795 32.75 -16.20 -16.98
C LEU A 795 31.97 -16.66 -15.75
N PHE A 796 30.98 -15.90 -15.29
CA PHE A 796 30.31 -16.16 -14.01
C PHE A 796 28.84 -16.56 -14.14
N VAL A 797 28.09 -15.95 -15.06
CA VAL A 797 26.63 -16.13 -15.13
C VAL A 797 26.26 -17.26 -16.09
N ARG A 798 26.91 -17.32 -17.25
CA ARG A 798 26.63 -18.34 -18.26
C ARG A 798 27.08 -19.72 -17.80
N THR A 799 28.30 -19.83 -17.28
CA THR A 799 28.93 -21.07 -16.78
C THR A 799 28.08 -21.75 -15.71
N VAL A 800 27.55 -20.99 -14.75
CA VAL A 800 26.72 -21.58 -13.68
C VAL A 800 25.33 -22.00 -14.17
N ASN A 801 24.71 -21.23 -15.08
CA ASN A 801 23.41 -21.62 -15.63
C ASN A 801 23.50 -22.85 -16.53
N SER A 802 24.61 -23.10 -17.23
CA SER A 802 24.76 -24.30 -18.07
C SER A 802 24.77 -25.62 -17.29
N PHE A 803 25.07 -25.60 -15.99
CA PHE A 803 25.03 -26.82 -15.16
C PHE A 803 23.63 -27.14 -14.60
N SER A 804 22.67 -26.20 -14.66
CA SER A 804 21.39 -26.34 -13.94
C SER A 804 20.16 -26.63 -14.80
N THR A 805 20.23 -26.50 -16.14
CA THR A 805 19.08 -26.78 -17.00
C THR A 805 19.47 -27.50 -18.29
N GLU A 806 18.93 -28.72 -18.48
CA GLU A 806 18.99 -29.52 -19.72
C GLU A 806 18.30 -28.85 -20.93
N SER A 807 17.68 -27.69 -20.77
CA SER A 807 17.10 -26.92 -21.88
C SER A 807 18.15 -25.99 -22.49
N HIS A 808 18.86 -26.51 -23.49
CA HIS A 808 19.51 -25.71 -24.54
C HIS A 808 18.43 -24.98 -25.37
N ASP A 809 17.77 -23.98 -24.80
CA ASP A 809 16.98 -23.04 -25.61
C ASP A 809 17.93 -21.98 -26.18
N ASP A 810 18.32 -22.22 -27.44
CA ASP A 810 18.68 -21.25 -28.48
C ASP A 810 19.34 -19.92 -28.03
N PHE A 811 20.51 -20.01 -27.39
CA PHE A 811 21.40 -18.86 -27.26
C PHE A 811 22.19 -18.67 -28.57
N VAL A 812 21.49 -18.33 -29.66
CA VAL A 812 22.07 -18.10 -30.98
C VAL A 812 22.62 -16.66 -31.04
N PHE A 813 23.80 -16.46 -30.46
CA PHE A 813 24.63 -15.24 -30.63
C PHE A 813 24.91 -14.84 -32.11
N PRO A 814 24.91 -15.75 -33.12
CA PRO A 814 25.18 -15.38 -34.52
C PRO A 814 24.37 -14.20 -35.09
N SER A 815 23.13 -13.96 -34.63
CA SER A 815 22.31 -12.88 -35.21
C SER A 815 22.74 -11.47 -34.84
N PHE A 816 23.59 -11.31 -33.82
CA PHE A 816 23.94 -9.99 -33.25
C PHE A 816 25.43 -9.62 -33.41
N ILE A 817 26.27 -10.57 -33.84
CA ILE A 817 27.71 -10.36 -34.05
C ILE A 817 27.99 -9.14 -34.95
N SER A 818 27.15 -8.89 -35.97
CA SER A 818 27.29 -7.73 -36.85
C SER A 818 27.01 -6.40 -36.12
N GLU A 819 26.09 -6.38 -35.16
CA GLU A 819 25.72 -5.19 -34.37
C GLU A 819 26.73 -4.94 -33.23
N ILE A 820 27.30 -5.98 -32.61
CA ILE A 820 28.44 -5.82 -31.67
C ILE A 820 29.71 -5.40 -32.39
N ARG A 821 29.91 -5.77 -33.67
CA ARG A 821 31.15 -5.49 -34.41
C ARG A 821 31.59 -4.02 -34.32
N ALA A 822 30.64 -3.09 -34.29
CA ALA A 822 30.91 -1.65 -34.16
C ALA A 822 31.45 -1.24 -32.77
N TYR A 823 31.19 -2.07 -31.75
CA TYR A 823 31.46 -1.88 -30.34
C TYR A 823 32.51 -2.80 -29.77
N LEU A 824 33.17 -3.61 -30.58
CA LEU A 824 34.34 -4.33 -30.09
C LEU A 824 35.55 -3.44 -30.25
N PRO A 825 36.50 -3.49 -29.30
CA PRO A 825 37.81 -2.91 -29.52
C PRO A 825 38.32 -3.38 -30.88
N LYS A 826 38.84 -2.45 -31.69
CA LYS A 826 39.27 -2.72 -33.09
C LYS A 826 40.23 -3.93 -33.20
N GLN A 827 40.84 -4.30 -32.09
CA GLN A 827 41.78 -5.40 -31.94
C GLN A 827 41.11 -6.78 -31.82
N ILE A 828 39.80 -6.87 -31.54
CA ILE A 828 39.07 -8.13 -31.37
C ILE A 828 38.27 -8.43 -32.64
N THR A 829 38.66 -9.47 -33.36
CA THR A 829 38.01 -9.90 -34.60
C THR A 829 36.73 -10.71 -34.35
N ILE A 830 35.85 -10.79 -35.36
CA ILE A 830 34.57 -11.52 -35.26
C ILE A 830 34.77 -13.02 -34.98
N SER A 831 35.79 -13.61 -35.58
CA SER A 831 36.11 -15.04 -35.43
C SER A 831 36.40 -15.42 -33.98
N THR A 832 36.88 -14.47 -33.18
CA THR A 832 37.19 -14.64 -31.76
C THR A 832 35.93 -14.73 -30.89
N ILE A 833 34.82 -14.19 -31.37
CA ILE A 833 33.58 -14.01 -30.58
C ILE A 833 32.52 -15.05 -30.96
N SER A 834 32.63 -15.69 -32.13
CA SER A 834 31.61 -16.64 -32.59
C SER A 834 31.35 -17.80 -31.63
N ASN A 835 32.35 -18.18 -30.81
CA ASN A 835 32.19 -19.22 -29.78
C ASN A 835 32.04 -18.68 -28.35
N LEU A 836 32.35 -17.39 -28.11
CA LEU A 836 32.32 -16.74 -26.79
C LEU A 836 32.98 -17.58 -25.67
N ASP A 837 34.03 -18.30 -26.03
CA ASP A 837 34.86 -19.00 -25.05
C ASP A 837 35.88 -17.99 -24.48
N PRO A 838 35.80 -17.66 -23.18
CA PRO A 838 36.68 -16.69 -22.55
C PRO A 838 38.16 -17.07 -22.69
N GLU A 839 38.47 -18.36 -22.67
CA GLU A 839 39.86 -18.82 -22.78
C GLU A 839 40.41 -18.51 -24.18
N THR A 840 39.67 -18.89 -25.22
CA THR A 840 40.01 -18.56 -26.61
C THR A 840 40.16 -17.04 -26.82
N ILE A 841 39.32 -16.22 -26.17
CA ILE A 841 39.43 -14.77 -26.25
C ILE A 841 40.75 -14.27 -25.65
N PHE A 842 41.12 -14.73 -24.45
CA PHE A 842 42.38 -14.33 -23.81
C PHE A 842 43.61 -14.76 -24.62
N ILE A 843 43.60 -15.97 -25.18
CA ILE A 843 44.68 -16.46 -26.06
C ILE A 843 44.87 -15.53 -27.26
N ASN A 844 43.78 -15.15 -27.92
CA ASN A 844 43.86 -14.30 -29.11
C ASN A 844 44.29 -12.87 -28.78
N ILE A 845 43.90 -12.33 -27.61
CA ILE A 845 44.39 -11.03 -27.15
C ILE A 845 45.90 -11.07 -26.87
N ALA A 846 46.38 -12.14 -26.25
CA ALA A 846 47.81 -12.34 -26.02
C ALA A 846 48.59 -12.46 -27.34
N ALA A 847 48.08 -13.25 -28.30
CA ALA A 847 48.67 -13.38 -29.62
C ALA A 847 48.74 -12.04 -30.37
N TYR A 848 47.68 -11.23 -30.29
CA TYR A 848 47.67 -9.89 -30.89
C TYR A 848 48.74 -8.98 -30.30
N PHE A 849 48.98 -9.04 -28.99
CA PHE A 849 50.05 -8.27 -28.36
C PHE A 849 51.44 -8.66 -28.90
N ASP A 850 51.66 -9.95 -29.14
CA ASP A 850 52.91 -10.45 -29.70
C ASP A 850 53.13 -10.03 -31.16
N GLU A 851 52.05 -9.93 -31.95
CA GLU A 851 52.06 -9.46 -33.34
C GLU A 851 52.43 -7.97 -33.49
N LEU A 852 52.22 -7.16 -32.46
CA LEU A 852 52.56 -5.73 -32.50
C LEU A 852 54.08 -5.55 -32.65
N SER A 853 54.51 -4.90 -33.72
CA SER A 853 55.93 -4.82 -34.11
C SER A 853 56.75 -3.76 -33.36
N THR A 854 56.11 -2.73 -32.81
CA THR A 854 56.81 -1.62 -32.13
C THR A 854 56.58 -1.65 -30.64
N PHE A 855 57.62 -1.32 -29.87
CA PHE A 855 57.54 -1.20 -28.41
C PHE A 855 56.45 -0.20 -27.98
N GLN A 856 56.32 0.92 -28.68
CA GLN A 856 55.32 1.93 -28.35
C GLN A 856 53.88 1.44 -28.58
N ALA A 857 53.61 0.69 -29.65
CA ALA A 857 52.31 0.07 -29.88
C ALA A 857 51.99 -1.00 -28.82
N ARG A 858 52.99 -1.80 -28.42
CA ARG A 858 52.85 -2.77 -27.34
C ARG A 858 52.49 -2.08 -26.02
N MET A 859 53.21 -1.02 -25.65
CA MET A 859 52.95 -0.31 -24.39
C MET A 859 51.62 0.44 -24.39
N SER A 860 51.21 1.05 -25.51
CA SER A 860 49.89 1.68 -25.59
C SER A 860 48.77 0.65 -25.51
N PHE A 861 48.89 -0.49 -26.19
CA PHE A 861 47.92 -1.58 -26.07
C PHE A 861 47.85 -2.13 -24.65
N LYS A 862 49.02 -2.36 -24.02
CA LYS A 862 49.10 -2.83 -22.62
C LYS A 862 48.42 -1.85 -21.66
N SER A 863 48.62 -0.54 -21.83
CA SER A 863 47.95 0.47 -21.02
C SER A 863 46.43 0.38 -21.11
N VAL A 864 45.89 0.28 -22.33
CA VAL A 864 44.44 0.14 -22.57
C VAL A 864 43.94 -1.18 -22.00
N PHE A 865 44.66 -2.28 -22.23
CA PHE A 865 44.28 -3.59 -21.72
C PHE A 865 44.20 -3.59 -20.18
N VAL A 866 45.19 -3.02 -19.50
CA VAL A 866 45.20 -2.92 -18.03
C VAL A 866 44.08 -2.02 -17.53
N GLU A 867 43.77 -0.91 -18.22
CA GLU A 867 42.66 -0.03 -17.83
C GLU A 867 41.31 -0.75 -17.77
N TYR A 868 41.04 -1.68 -18.70
CA TYR A 868 39.72 -2.34 -18.80
C TYR A 868 39.71 -3.76 -18.20
N ILE A 869 40.66 -4.62 -18.57
CA ILE A 869 40.77 -5.97 -18.02
C ILE A 869 41.31 -5.94 -16.58
N GLY A 870 42.06 -4.91 -16.21
CA GLY A 870 42.40 -4.68 -14.80
C GLY A 870 41.15 -4.49 -13.93
N ARG A 871 40.07 -3.90 -14.46
CA ARG A 871 38.79 -3.77 -13.73
C ARG A 871 38.10 -5.12 -13.54
N LEU A 872 38.21 -6.03 -14.51
CA LEU A 872 37.77 -7.41 -14.33
C LEU A 872 38.58 -8.07 -13.20
N SER A 873 39.90 -7.90 -13.17
CA SER A 873 40.72 -8.46 -12.08
C SER A 873 40.34 -7.88 -10.71
N GLU A 874 40.09 -6.58 -10.62
CA GLU A 874 39.62 -5.92 -9.39
C GLU A 874 38.22 -6.41 -8.97
N PHE A 875 37.30 -6.55 -9.93
CA PHE A 875 35.96 -7.09 -9.71
C PHE A 875 36.02 -8.52 -9.15
N ILE A 876 36.88 -9.37 -9.70
CA ILE A 876 37.02 -10.77 -9.25
C ILE A 876 37.66 -10.81 -7.85
N CYS A 877 38.69 -10.01 -7.59
CA CYS A 877 39.30 -9.89 -6.27
C CYS A 877 38.30 -9.40 -5.22
N THR A 878 37.42 -8.45 -5.57
CA THR A 878 36.41 -7.92 -4.63
C THR A 878 35.24 -8.88 -4.43
N CYS A 879 34.79 -9.59 -5.47
CA CYS A 879 33.61 -10.46 -5.38
C CYS A 879 33.92 -11.89 -4.91
N CYS A 880 35.02 -12.47 -5.39
CA CYS A 880 35.29 -13.92 -5.32
C CYS A 880 36.49 -14.28 -4.44
N SER A 881 37.19 -13.30 -3.85
CA SER A 881 38.30 -13.60 -2.95
C SER A 881 37.81 -13.97 -1.55
N VAL A 882 38.58 -14.84 -0.90
CA VAL A 882 38.46 -15.22 0.52
C VAL A 882 39.56 -14.55 1.36
N SER A 883 40.34 -13.63 0.77
CA SER A 883 41.49 -13.04 1.44
C SER A 883 41.06 -12.18 2.63
N SER A 884 41.92 -12.11 3.66
CA SER A 884 41.68 -11.22 4.80
C SER A 884 41.69 -9.75 4.38
N VAL A 885 42.44 -9.42 3.32
CA VAL A 885 42.44 -8.09 2.70
C VAL A 885 41.05 -7.74 2.15
N ALA A 886 40.37 -8.70 1.52
CA ALA A 886 39.00 -8.52 1.09
C ALA A 886 38.07 -8.34 2.30
N GLN A 887 38.18 -9.19 3.33
CA GLN A 887 37.34 -9.07 4.53
C GLN A 887 37.52 -7.74 5.29
N GLU A 888 38.76 -7.28 5.46
CA GLU A 888 39.09 -6.01 6.13
C GLU A 888 38.54 -4.80 5.37
N SER A 889 38.45 -4.89 4.03
CA SER A 889 37.84 -3.88 3.18
C SER A 889 36.32 -4.01 3.06
N GLY A 890 35.72 -4.98 3.75
CA GLY A 890 34.28 -5.29 3.69
C GLY A 890 33.87 -5.98 2.39
N PHE A 891 34.80 -6.61 1.68
CA PHE A 891 34.65 -7.30 0.40
C PHE A 891 34.85 -8.83 0.53
N GLY A 892 34.53 -9.57 -0.52
CA GLY A 892 34.78 -11.01 -0.60
C GLY A 892 33.58 -11.92 -0.34
N LEU A 893 33.83 -13.22 -0.49
CA LEU A 893 32.84 -14.31 -0.46
C LEU A 893 32.08 -14.42 0.86
N SER A 894 32.66 -13.99 1.98
CA SER A 894 31.97 -14.00 3.29
C SER A 894 30.81 -13.01 3.38
N HIS A 895 30.79 -12.01 2.48
CA HIS A 895 29.71 -11.02 2.39
C HIS A 895 28.71 -11.33 1.27
N MET A 896 28.94 -12.41 0.51
CA MET A 896 27.97 -12.99 -0.41
C MET A 896 26.97 -13.84 0.36
N THR A 897 25.70 -13.77 -0.03
CA THR A 897 24.63 -14.40 0.76
C THR A 897 24.23 -15.74 0.19
N GLN A 898 23.99 -16.70 1.10
CA GLN A 898 23.63 -18.09 0.79
C GLN A 898 22.33 -18.23 -0.03
N SER A 899 21.56 -17.15 -0.18
CA SER A 899 20.31 -17.14 -0.93
C SER A 899 20.44 -16.68 -2.38
N SER A 900 21.60 -16.17 -2.82
CA SER A 900 21.76 -15.77 -4.22
C SER A 900 21.64 -16.98 -5.17
N PHE A 901 21.24 -16.75 -6.44
CA PHE A 901 21.22 -17.81 -7.47
C PHE A 901 22.57 -18.53 -7.64
N LEU A 902 23.65 -17.97 -7.07
CA LEU A 902 25.02 -18.49 -7.12
C LEU A 902 25.42 -18.96 -5.73
N LYS A 903 25.74 -20.25 -5.57
CA LYS A 903 26.31 -20.74 -4.32
C LYS A 903 27.69 -20.12 -4.11
N PRO A 904 28.08 -19.79 -2.87
CA PRO A 904 29.42 -19.28 -2.58
C PRO A 904 30.53 -20.20 -3.10
N GLU A 905 30.31 -21.51 -3.05
CA GLU A 905 31.22 -22.55 -3.56
C GLU A 905 31.43 -22.41 -5.08
N ASP A 906 30.36 -22.34 -5.86
CA ASP A 906 30.41 -22.22 -7.32
C ASP A 906 31.08 -20.91 -7.75
N LEU A 907 30.80 -19.82 -7.04
CA LEU A 907 31.40 -18.52 -7.32
C LEU A 907 32.89 -18.49 -6.96
N CYS A 908 33.28 -19.18 -5.88
CA CYS A 908 34.66 -19.34 -5.49
C CYS A 908 35.44 -20.12 -6.54
N GLY A 909 34.95 -21.32 -6.91
CA GLY A 909 35.56 -22.15 -7.93
C GLY A 909 35.69 -21.42 -9.26
N SER A 910 34.62 -20.74 -9.70
CA SER A 910 34.65 -19.90 -10.90
C SER A 910 35.69 -18.78 -10.78
N GLY A 911 35.73 -18.07 -9.66
CA GLY A 911 36.69 -16.99 -9.41
C GLY A 911 38.14 -17.44 -9.51
N TYR A 912 38.47 -18.58 -8.90
CA TYR A 912 39.79 -19.22 -9.02
C TYR A 912 40.11 -19.61 -10.46
N GLN A 913 39.15 -20.21 -11.17
CA GLN A 913 39.31 -20.58 -12.57
C GLN A 913 39.58 -19.35 -13.45
N VAL A 914 38.84 -18.26 -13.25
CA VAL A 914 39.07 -17.02 -14.00
C VAL A 914 40.43 -16.42 -13.67
N ALA A 915 40.80 -16.35 -12.40
CA ALA A 915 42.10 -15.86 -11.97
C ALA A 915 43.24 -16.69 -12.59
N GLY A 916 43.09 -18.02 -12.59
CA GLY A 916 43.99 -18.96 -13.24
C GLY A 916 44.13 -18.69 -14.74
N MET A 917 43.03 -18.56 -15.48
CA MET A 917 43.04 -18.24 -16.91
C MET A 917 43.70 -16.89 -17.23
N LEU A 918 43.36 -15.84 -16.46
CA LEU A 918 43.94 -14.50 -16.62
C LEU A 918 45.45 -14.52 -16.40
N VAL A 919 45.92 -15.23 -15.37
CA VAL A 919 47.36 -15.37 -15.12
C VAL A 919 48.01 -16.18 -16.24
N ARG A 920 47.43 -17.33 -16.62
CA ARG A 920 48.00 -18.22 -17.63
C ARG A 920 48.20 -17.55 -18.98
N HIS A 921 47.22 -16.78 -19.44
CA HIS A 921 47.21 -16.22 -20.80
C HIS A 921 47.58 -14.73 -20.85
N CYS A 922 47.44 -13.97 -19.76
CA CYS A 922 47.60 -12.52 -19.78
C CYS A 922 48.62 -11.98 -18.76
N SER A 923 49.45 -12.81 -18.11
CA SER A 923 50.47 -12.37 -17.14
C SER A 923 51.38 -11.26 -17.67
N MET A 924 51.90 -11.40 -18.89
CA MET A 924 52.75 -10.39 -19.55
C MET A 924 52.07 -9.02 -19.72
N LEU A 925 50.75 -9.01 -19.90
CA LEU A 925 49.95 -7.79 -20.04
C LEU A 925 49.56 -7.21 -18.68
N LEU A 926 49.26 -8.05 -17.69
CA LEU A 926 48.81 -7.63 -16.36
C LEU A 926 49.95 -7.22 -15.42
N TYR A 927 51.15 -7.75 -15.64
CA TYR A 927 52.30 -7.46 -14.79
C TYR A 927 52.94 -6.12 -15.15
N SER A 928 53.05 -5.22 -14.17
CA SER A 928 53.77 -3.96 -14.28
C SER A 928 54.73 -3.88 -13.09
N PRO A 929 56.05 -3.71 -13.31
CA PRO A 929 56.97 -3.50 -12.20
C PRO A 929 56.57 -2.22 -11.45
N VAL A 930 56.50 -2.32 -10.12
CA VAL A 930 56.04 -1.24 -9.24
C VAL A 930 56.94 -0.01 -9.41
N THR A 931 56.40 1.07 -10.00
CA THR A 931 57.13 2.34 -10.17
C THR A 931 56.89 3.32 -9.02
N THR A 932 55.88 3.08 -8.19
CA THR A 932 55.45 3.97 -7.11
C THR A 932 55.05 3.17 -5.87
N GLU A 933 55.57 3.55 -4.69
CA GLU A 933 55.21 2.93 -3.42
C GLU A 933 53.69 3.01 -3.21
N GLY A 934 53.04 1.84 -3.08
CA GLY A 934 51.61 1.71 -2.83
C GLY A 934 50.73 1.32 -4.02
N SER A 935 51.23 1.37 -5.27
CA SER A 935 50.45 0.90 -6.43
C SER A 935 50.71 -0.58 -6.71
N VAL A 936 49.75 -1.44 -6.41
CA VAL A 936 49.80 -2.88 -6.69
C VAL A 936 49.31 -3.13 -8.11
N SER A 937 50.06 -3.88 -8.92
CA SER A 937 49.61 -4.21 -10.29
C SER A 937 48.43 -5.18 -10.28
N SER A 938 47.64 -5.23 -11.36
CA SER A 938 46.52 -6.17 -11.49
C SER A 938 46.96 -7.63 -11.31
N PHE A 939 48.15 -7.98 -11.81
CA PHE A 939 48.75 -9.30 -11.61
C PHE A 939 49.01 -9.57 -10.13
N GLU A 940 49.65 -8.64 -9.42
CA GLU A 940 49.95 -8.78 -8.00
C GLU A 940 48.67 -8.85 -7.15
N ASN A 941 47.62 -8.11 -7.52
CA ASN A 941 46.32 -8.22 -6.86
C ASN A 941 45.75 -9.64 -6.99
N LEU A 942 45.79 -10.24 -8.18
CA LEU A 942 45.35 -11.63 -8.38
C LEU A 942 46.19 -12.60 -7.55
N VAL A 943 47.52 -12.44 -7.53
CA VAL A 943 48.42 -13.26 -6.71
C VAL A 943 48.04 -13.14 -5.23
N ASN A 944 47.95 -11.93 -4.69
CA ASN A 944 47.68 -11.67 -3.28
C ASN A 944 46.26 -12.06 -2.82
N HIS A 945 45.31 -12.22 -3.74
CA HIS A 945 43.93 -12.58 -3.40
C HIS A 945 43.60 -14.06 -3.61
N PHE A 946 44.27 -14.73 -4.55
CA PHE A 946 43.95 -16.11 -4.93
C PHE A 946 45.09 -17.11 -4.71
N PHE A 947 46.35 -16.73 -4.89
CA PHE A 947 47.47 -17.71 -4.82
C PHE A 947 48.31 -17.57 -3.56
N LEU A 948 48.56 -16.35 -3.11
CA LEU A 948 49.31 -16.04 -1.90
C LEU A 948 48.49 -15.12 -0.97
N PRO A 949 47.26 -15.50 -0.57
CA PRO A 949 46.51 -14.71 0.39
C PRO A 949 47.24 -14.58 1.72
N ARG A 950 47.13 -13.39 2.33
CA ARG A 950 47.83 -13.02 3.56
C ARG A 950 47.65 -14.04 4.69
N GLN A 951 46.48 -14.69 4.78
CA GLN A 951 46.23 -15.74 5.79
C GLN A 951 47.21 -16.93 5.70
N LEU A 952 47.75 -17.24 4.53
CA LEU A 952 48.75 -18.32 4.38
C LEU A 952 50.12 -17.94 4.98
N TYR A 953 50.43 -16.64 5.06
CA TYR A 953 51.66 -16.15 5.69
C TYR A 953 51.55 -16.13 7.21
N GLU A 954 50.40 -15.68 7.73
CA GLU A 954 50.16 -15.55 9.18
C GLU A 954 50.21 -16.90 9.92
N THR A 955 50.04 -17.99 9.18
CA THR A 955 50.09 -19.38 9.67
C THR A 955 51.49 -20.00 9.60
N GLN A 956 52.51 -19.24 9.21
CA GLN A 956 53.91 -19.70 9.31
C GLN A 956 54.43 -19.72 10.75
N ASP A 957 53.93 -18.86 11.64
CA ASP A 957 54.40 -18.72 13.02
C ASP A 957 53.79 -19.79 13.95
N SER A 958 54.28 -21.02 13.83
CA SER A 958 53.87 -22.17 14.66
C SER A 958 54.19 -22.04 16.16
N ASN A 959 54.84 -20.95 16.59
CA ASN A 959 55.23 -20.75 17.99
C ASN A 959 54.25 -19.90 18.82
N LYS A 960 53.10 -19.48 18.27
CA LYS A 960 52.18 -18.58 19.00
C LYS A 960 50.75 -19.05 19.26
N PHE A 961 50.30 -20.21 18.78
CA PHE A 961 48.91 -20.64 19.04
C PHE A 961 48.79 -22.13 19.32
N SER A 962 49.06 -22.52 20.57
CA SER A 962 48.44 -23.71 21.16
C SER A 962 47.02 -23.31 21.60
N THR A 963 45.99 -23.69 20.83
CA THR A 963 44.58 -23.97 21.26
C THR A 963 43.52 -23.83 20.16
N LEU A 964 43.84 -23.35 18.96
CA LEU A 964 42.89 -23.35 17.83
C LEU A 964 43.19 -24.56 16.93
N ASN A 965 42.22 -25.46 16.82
CA ASN A 965 42.27 -26.65 15.96
C ASN A 965 42.86 -26.28 14.59
N GLU A 966 43.91 -27.00 14.18
CA GLU A 966 44.61 -26.86 12.89
C GLU A 966 43.72 -27.17 11.66
N SER A 967 42.42 -27.39 11.84
CA SER A 967 41.43 -27.59 10.78
C SER A 967 40.68 -26.28 10.47
N ASP A 968 40.93 -25.76 9.26
CA ASP A 968 40.04 -24.91 8.44
C ASP A 968 40.18 -23.38 8.57
N ILE A 969 41.39 -22.84 8.29
CA ILE A 969 41.59 -21.41 7.95
C ILE A 969 40.79 -21.04 6.69
N PHE A 970 40.72 -21.98 5.74
CA PHE A 970 39.91 -21.90 4.55
C PHE A 970 38.96 -23.10 4.50
N PRO A 971 37.71 -22.91 4.04
CA PRO A 971 36.85 -24.03 3.69
C PRO A 971 37.52 -24.96 2.67
N CYS A 972 37.28 -26.27 2.75
CA CYS A 972 37.91 -27.28 1.87
C CYS A 972 37.81 -26.93 0.38
N PHE A 973 36.66 -26.42 -0.09
CA PHE A 973 36.45 -26.05 -1.49
C PHE A 973 37.41 -24.93 -1.97
N VAL A 974 37.83 -24.03 -1.08
CA VAL A 974 38.79 -22.96 -1.41
C VAL A 974 40.17 -23.56 -1.61
N MET A 975 40.56 -24.49 -0.73
CA MET A 975 41.84 -25.17 -0.80
C MET A 975 41.94 -26.03 -2.07
N GLU A 976 40.88 -26.76 -2.40
CA GLU A 976 40.77 -27.53 -3.63
C GLU A 976 40.88 -26.64 -4.87
N SER A 977 40.14 -25.51 -4.90
CA SER A 977 40.18 -24.56 -6.02
C SER A 977 41.56 -23.94 -6.21
N MET A 978 42.25 -23.58 -5.12
CA MET A 978 43.62 -23.04 -5.19
C MET A 978 44.61 -24.08 -5.73
N GLN A 979 44.49 -25.34 -5.26
CA GLN A 979 45.34 -26.43 -5.71
C GLN A 979 45.09 -26.80 -7.18
N GLU A 980 43.83 -26.79 -7.62
CA GLU A 980 43.43 -27.11 -9.00
C GLU A 980 43.97 -26.08 -10.01
N GLN A 981 43.99 -24.79 -9.64
CA GLN A 981 44.40 -23.70 -10.53
C GLN A 981 45.90 -23.34 -10.44
N LEU A 982 46.64 -23.95 -9.51
CA LEU A 982 48.09 -23.74 -9.36
C LEU A 982 48.91 -24.04 -10.66
N PRO A 983 48.58 -25.07 -11.47
CA PRO A 983 49.23 -25.29 -12.76
C PRO A 983 49.05 -24.13 -13.74
N GLU A 984 47.86 -23.52 -13.78
CA GLU A 984 47.58 -22.39 -14.66
C GLU A 984 48.41 -21.17 -14.28
N PHE A 985 48.47 -20.90 -12.98
CA PHE A 985 49.34 -19.88 -12.41
C PHE A 985 50.81 -20.10 -12.77
N THR A 986 51.27 -21.34 -12.66
CA THR A 986 52.65 -21.74 -12.98
C THR A 986 53.00 -21.46 -14.43
N ARG A 987 52.11 -21.81 -15.36
CA ARG A 987 52.29 -21.53 -16.79
C ARG A 987 52.32 -20.03 -17.08
N GLY A 988 51.50 -19.24 -16.38
CA GLY A 988 51.47 -17.79 -16.51
C GLY A 988 52.74 -17.09 -16.02
N ILE A 989 53.23 -17.44 -14.82
CA ILE A 989 54.47 -16.87 -14.29
C ILE A 989 55.69 -17.21 -15.15
N ALA A 990 55.73 -18.41 -15.72
CA ALA A 990 56.84 -18.83 -16.57
C ALA A 990 57.06 -17.93 -17.80
N GLN A 991 56.03 -17.17 -18.21
CA GLN A 991 56.10 -16.20 -19.30
C GLN A 991 56.72 -14.85 -18.89
N LEU A 992 56.82 -14.59 -17.58
CA LEU A 992 57.44 -13.38 -17.05
C LEU A 992 58.96 -13.53 -16.96
N ASN A 993 59.66 -12.42 -16.78
CA ASN A 993 61.13 -12.40 -16.63
C ASN A 993 61.59 -12.88 -15.23
N TRP A 994 61.20 -14.10 -14.84
CA TRP A 994 61.45 -14.68 -13.51
C TRP A 994 62.92 -14.85 -13.13
N ARG A 995 63.85 -14.84 -14.10
CA ARG A 995 65.30 -14.91 -13.86
C ARG A 995 65.90 -13.59 -13.39
N SER A 996 65.43 -12.50 -13.98
CA SER A 996 66.00 -11.16 -13.78
C SER A 996 65.18 -10.31 -12.83
N ASP A 997 63.89 -10.61 -12.66
CA ASP A 997 63.00 -9.91 -11.76
C ASP A 997 63.02 -10.53 -10.35
N PRO A 998 63.58 -9.84 -9.34
CA PRO A 998 63.69 -10.36 -7.97
C PRO A 998 62.31 -10.60 -7.33
N TYR A 999 61.31 -9.81 -7.72
CA TYR A 999 59.98 -9.89 -7.13
C TYR A 999 59.25 -11.16 -7.59
N ILE A 1000 59.27 -11.44 -8.89
CA ILE A 1000 58.70 -12.70 -9.43
C ILE A 1000 59.44 -13.91 -8.87
N CYS A 1001 60.78 -13.82 -8.75
CA CYS A 1001 61.58 -14.88 -8.15
C CYS A 1001 61.16 -15.15 -6.68
N ARG A 1002 60.85 -14.09 -5.92
CA ARG A 1002 60.33 -14.20 -4.55
C ARG A 1002 58.94 -14.85 -4.52
N ILE A 1003 58.02 -14.46 -5.40
CA ILE A 1003 56.67 -15.07 -5.48
C ILE A 1003 56.78 -16.58 -5.72
N ILE A 1004 57.63 -17.01 -6.66
CA ILE A 1004 57.82 -18.44 -6.96
C ILE A 1004 58.33 -19.17 -5.71
N LYS A 1005 59.34 -18.60 -5.04
CA LYS A 1005 59.89 -19.18 -3.81
C LYS A 1005 58.84 -19.28 -2.70
N ASP A 1006 58.09 -18.21 -2.47
CA ASP A 1006 57.04 -18.17 -1.45
C ASP A 1006 55.95 -19.20 -1.75
N ILE A 1007 55.53 -19.36 -3.01
CA ILE A 1007 54.55 -20.38 -3.41
C ILE A 1007 55.09 -21.77 -3.15
N VAL A 1008 56.30 -22.09 -3.62
CA VAL A 1008 56.91 -23.40 -3.40
C VAL A 1008 56.95 -23.72 -1.91
N LYS A 1009 57.39 -22.79 -1.08
CA LYS A 1009 57.50 -22.98 0.37
C LYS A 1009 56.12 -23.12 1.04
N ILE A 1010 55.21 -22.18 0.79
CA ILE A 1010 53.91 -22.06 1.46
C ILE A 1010 52.99 -23.19 1.02
N HIS A 1011 52.91 -23.47 -0.28
CA HIS A 1011 52.00 -24.49 -0.78
C HIS A 1011 52.48 -25.89 -0.46
N TYR A 1012 53.80 -26.12 -0.43
CA TYR A 1012 54.34 -27.39 0.05
C TYR A 1012 53.93 -27.67 1.51
N LYS A 1013 53.92 -26.62 2.35
CA LYS A 1013 53.49 -26.73 3.76
C LYS A 1013 51.98 -26.99 3.89
N HIS A 1014 51.14 -26.25 3.15
CA HIS A 1014 49.69 -26.25 3.35
C HIS A 1014 48.91 -27.26 2.49
N PHE A 1015 49.28 -27.45 1.23
CA PHE A 1015 48.62 -28.39 0.29
C PHE A 1015 49.36 -29.71 0.13
N GLY A 1016 50.56 -29.80 0.71
CA GLY A 1016 51.40 -30.99 0.65
C GLY A 1016 52.15 -31.16 -0.67
N PRO A 1017 52.91 -32.26 -0.78
CA PRO A 1017 53.85 -32.48 -1.88
C PRO A 1017 53.20 -32.63 -3.25
N GLY A 1018 51.95 -33.11 -3.32
CA GLY A 1018 51.24 -33.32 -4.58
C GLY A 1018 50.99 -32.03 -5.37
N ALA A 1019 50.70 -30.92 -4.68
CA ALA A 1019 50.45 -29.63 -5.31
C ALA A 1019 51.71 -29.09 -6.02
N ILE A 1020 52.86 -29.08 -5.34
CA ILE A 1020 54.13 -28.64 -5.95
C ILE A 1020 54.59 -29.61 -7.04
N ALA A 1021 54.36 -30.93 -6.88
CA ALA A 1021 54.65 -31.89 -7.94
C ALA A 1021 53.85 -31.58 -9.21
N SER A 1022 52.57 -31.23 -9.08
CA SER A 1022 51.74 -30.77 -10.21
C SER A 1022 52.32 -29.51 -10.87
N MET A 1023 52.76 -28.53 -10.08
CA MET A 1023 53.42 -27.32 -10.59
C MET A 1023 54.71 -27.63 -11.37
N VAL A 1024 55.55 -28.57 -10.89
CA VAL A 1024 56.74 -29.02 -11.62
C VAL A 1024 56.37 -29.73 -12.92
N LEU A 1025 55.35 -30.60 -12.89
CA LEU A 1025 54.90 -31.36 -14.07
C LEU A 1025 54.32 -30.46 -15.17
N HIS A 1026 53.63 -29.38 -14.79
CA HIS A 1026 53.00 -28.44 -15.74
C HIS A 1026 53.87 -27.25 -16.12
N SER A 1027 55.15 -27.24 -15.72
CA SER A 1027 56.11 -26.21 -16.11
C SER A 1027 56.35 -26.21 -17.63
N PRO A 1028 56.20 -25.07 -18.33
CA PRO A 1028 56.24 -25.05 -19.79
C PRO A 1028 57.64 -25.17 -20.40
N THR A 1029 58.69 -24.84 -19.63
CA THR A 1029 60.08 -24.95 -20.07
C THR A 1029 60.91 -25.73 -19.07
N LEU A 1030 61.91 -26.46 -19.58
CA LEU A 1030 62.86 -27.22 -18.76
C LEU A 1030 63.59 -26.33 -17.75
N ASP A 1031 63.97 -25.12 -18.19
CA ASP A 1031 64.68 -24.16 -17.36
C ASP A 1031 63.85 -23.67 -16.18
N PHE A 1032 62.55 -23.39 -16.40
CA PHE A 1032 61.65 -22.99 -15.32
C PHE A 1032 61.37 -24.15 -14.36
N ARG A 1033 61.16 -25.36 -14.90
CA ARG A 1033 61.01 -26.60 -14.11
C ARG A 1033 62.20 -26.82 -13.18
N THR A 1034 63.41 -26.68 -13.73
CA THR A 1034 64.68 -26.80 -13.00
C THR A 1034 64.74 -25.77 -11.86
N HIS A 1035 64.26 -24.55 -12.11
CA HIS A 1035 64.27 -23.48 -11.10
C HIS A 1035 63.32 -23.75 -9.93
N ILE A 1036 62.11 -24.26 -10.21
CA ILE A 1036 61.15 -24.67 -9.17
C ILE A 1036 61.74 -25.82 -8.34
N LEU A 1037 62.29 -26.83 -9.01
CA LEU A 1037 62.95 -27.97 -8.35
C LEU A 1037 64.11 -27.50 -7.48
N GLN A 1038 64.89 -26.52 -7.95
CA GLN A 1038 65.99 -25.96 -7.19
C GLN A 1038 65.51 -25.32 -5.88
N PHE A 1039 64.44 -24.52 -5.90
CA PHE A 1039 63.87 -23.94 -4.68
C PHE A 1039 63.35 -25.01 -3.73
N ALA A 1040 62.54 -25.95 -4.23
CA ALA A 1040 61.99 -27.03 -3.42
C ALA A 1040 63.11 -27.86 -2.75
N THR A 1041 64.16 -28.17 -3.52
CA THR A 1041 65.31 -28.95 -3.04
C THR A 1041 66.12 -28.17 -2.01
N TYR A 1042 66.36 -26.88 -2.22
CA TYR A 1042 67.10 -26.05 -1.28
C TYR A 1042 66.39 -25.87 0.05
N ASP A 1043 65.08 -25.63 0.04
CA ASP A 1043 64.30 -25.55 1.28
C ASP A 1043 64.30 -26.92 1.99
N GLN A 1044 64.16 -28.03 1.25
CA GLN A 1044 64.22 -29.37 1.83
C GLN A 1044 65.59 -29.71 2.44
N ILE A 1045 66.69 -29.37 1.76
CA ILE A 1045 68.05 -29.51 2.31
C ILE A 1045 68.16 -28.70 3.60
N THR A 1046 67.64 -27.47 3.59
CA THR A 1046 67.67 -26.59 4.77
C THR A 1046 66.93 -27.23 5.95
N TYR A 1047 65.69 -27.71 5.74
CA TYR A 1047 64.92 -28.43 6.77
C TYR A 1047 65.65 -29.67 7.31
N LEU A 1048 66.27 -30.48 6.44
CA LEU A 1048 67.04 -31.64 6.84
C LEU A 1048 68.29 -31.25 7.64
N THR A 1049 69.02 -30.20 7.23
CA THR A 1049 70.21 -29.73 7.95
C THR A 1049 69.87 -29.11 9.30
N GLU A 1050 68.84 -28.25 9.37
CA GLU A 1050 68.37 -27.64 10.62
C GLU A 1050 67.82 -28.68 11.59
N SER A 1051 67.16 -29.73 11.07
CA SER A 1051 66.69 -30.84 11.90
C SER A 1051 67.79 -31.55 12.68
N LYS A 1052 69.07 -31.48 12.24
CA LYS A 1052 70.21 -32.03 12.99
C LYS A 1052 70.58 -31.20 14.23
N VAL A 1053 70.14 -29.94 14.32
CA VAL A 1053 70.58 -28.94 15.31
C VAL A 1053 69.45 -28.55 16.29
N LEU A 1054 68.22 -29.03 16.07
CA LEU A 1054 67.03 -28.68 16.85
C LEU A 1054 67.08 -29.25 18.30
N PRO A 1055 66.85 -28.43 19.35
CA PRO A 1055 66.87 -28.86 20.75
C PRO A 1055 65.51 -29.45 21.16
N VAL A 1056 65.15 -30.61 20.60
CA VAL A 1056 63.84 -31.26 20.80
C VAL A 1056 64.08 -32.69 21.29
N SER A 1057 63.10 -33.30 21.99
CA SER A 1057 63.22 -34.68 22.45
C SER A 1057 63.51 -35.64 21.27
N GLY A 1058 64.37 -36.64 21.49
CA GLY A 1058 64.84 -37.51 20.39
C GLY A 1058 63.73 -38.18 19.57
N CYS A 1059 62.57 -38.49 20.18
CA CYS A 1059 61.42 -39.05 19.47
C CYS A 1059 60.71 -38.03 18.55
N GLU A 1060 60.53 -36.78 19.00
CA GLU A 1060 59.92 -35.72 18.19
C GLU A 1060 60.82 -35.33 17.03
N GLN A 1061 62.14 -35.30 17.24
CA GLN A 1061 63.12 -35.06 16.18
C GLN A 1061 63.05 -36.15 15.09
N ILE A 1062 62.99 -37.43 15.48
CA ILE A 1062 62.84 -38.55 14.53
C ILE A 1062 61.50 -38.45 13.79
N THR A 1063 60.40 -38.13 14.48
CA THR A 1063 59.07 -38.02 13.85
C THR A 1063 59.00 -36.85 12.87
N TYR A 1064 59.60 -35.71 13.22
CA TYR A 1064 59.71 -34.54 12.35
C TYR A 1064 60.54 -34.85 11.10
N GLN A 1065 61.72 -35.46 11.27
CA GLN A 1065 62.57 -35.89 10.16
C GLN A 1065 61.87 -36.95 9.29
N HIS A 1066 61.13 -37.87 9.89
CA HIS A 1066 60.34 -38.88 9.17
C HIS A 1066 59.28 -38.23 8.27
N ASN A 1067 58.53 -37.26 8.79
CA ASN A 1067 57.50 -36.56 8.01
C ASN A 1067 58.12 -35.76 6.86
N ILE A 1068 59.24 -35.08 7.10
CA ILE A 1068 60.02 -34.36 6.08
C ILE A 1068 60.45 -35.31 4.96
N LEU A 1069 61.00 -36.48 5.30
CA LEU A 1069 61.46 -37.46 4.31
C LEU A 1069 60.29 -38.11 3.56
N SER A 1070 59.25 -38.53 4.26
CA SER A 1070 58.07 -39.16 3.67
C SER A 1070 57.40 -38.22 2.65
N ASN A 1071 57.23 -36.95 3.00
CA ASN A 1071 56.66 -35.94 2.10
C ASN A 1071 57.54 -35.74 0.85
N TRP A 1072 58.87 -35.69 1.01
CA TRP A 1072 59.77 -35.56 -0.13
C TRP A 1072 59.78 -36.79 -1.02
N VAL A 1073 59.72 -37.99 -0.46
CA VAL A 1073 59.63 -39.22 -1.24
C VAL A 1073 58.34 -39.26 -2.06
N ASN A 1074 57.21 -38.84 -1.47
CA ASN A 1074 55.94 -38.74 -2.19
C ASN A 1074 56.01 -37.69 -3.32
N PHE A 1075 56.61 -36.52 -3.05
CA PHE A 1075 56.89 -35.50 -4.05
C PHE A 1075 57.74 -36.04 -5.21
N ALA A 1076 58.88 -36.65 -4.89
CA ALA A 1076 59.81 -37.17 -5.87
C ALA A 1076 59.21 -38.31 -6.69
N TYR A 1077 58.42 -39.19 -6.05
CA TYR A 1077 57.74 -40.28 -6.74
C TYR A 1077 56.64 -39.79 -7.69
N ALA A 1078 55.87 -38.76 -7.29
CA ALA A 1078 54.85 -38.16 -8.13
C ALA A 1078 55.44 -37.54 -9.40
N ILE A 1079 56.61 -36.90 -9.31
CA ILE A 1079 57.31 -36.36 -10.47
C ILE A 1079 57.91 -37.49 -11.31
N PHE A 1080 58.60 -38.44 -10.68
CA PHE A 1080 59.22 -39.58 -11.34
C PHE A 1080 58.22 -40.39 -12.18
N SER A 1081 57.07 -40.72 -11.61
CA SER A 1081 56.05 -41.56 -12.24
C SER A 1081 55.37 -40.89 -13.45
N ASN A 1082 55.26 -39.57 -13.45
CA ASN A 1082 54.56 -38.80 -14.49
C ASN A 1082 55.51 -38.10 -15.48
N THR A 1083 56.82 -38.33 -15.40
CA THR A 1083 57.79 -37.75 -16.34
C THR A 1083 58.20 -38.77 -17.41
N HIS A 1084 57.67 -38.60 -18.62
CA HIS A 1084 57.89 -39.57 -19.71
C HIS A 1084 59.03 -39.21 -20.67
N SER A 1085 59.46 -37.94 -20.73
CA SER A 1085 60.54 -37.54 -21.63
C SER A 1085 61.91 -37.80 -21.00
N SER A 1086 62.79 -38.50 -21.72
CA SER A 1086 64.11 -38.91 -21.23
C SER A 1086 65.02 -37.73 -20.89
N GLY A 1087 64.93 -36.64 -21.65
CA GLY A 1087 65.71 -35.42 -21.39
C GLY A 1087 65.34 -34.74 -20.07
N ILE A 1088 64.05 -34.58 -19.79
CA ILE A 1088 63.55 -33.97 -18.54
C ILE A 1088 63.81 -34.89 -17.35
N TYR A 1089 63.60 -36.19 -17.55
CA TYR A 1089 63.86 -37.20 -16.54
C TYR A 1089 65.32 -37.12 -16.05
N LEU A 1090 66.28 -36.96 -16.95
CA LEU A 1090 67.70 -36.84 -16.59
C LEU A 1090 68.05 -35.51 -15.88
N SER A 1091 67.40 -34.40 -16.23
CA SER A 1091 67.65 -33.10 -15.58
C SER A 1091 67.08 -33.00 -14.16
N ASP A 1092 65.99 -33.72 -13.88
CA ASP A 1092 65.36 -33.72 -12.55
C ASP A 1092 66.16 -34.56 -11.52
N ALA A 1093 66.94 -35.53 -12.00
CA ALA A 1093 67.62 -36.53 -11.17
C ALA A 1093 68.46 -35.93 -10.03
N PRO A 1094 69.31 -34.91 -10.22
CA PRO A 1094 70.11 -34.34 -9.14
C PRO A 1094 69.24 -33.76 -8.01
N PHE A 1095 68.15 -33.10 -8.35
CA PHE A 1095 67.26 -32.44 -7.40
C PHE A 1095 66.45 -33.44 -6.57
N LEU A 1096 65.86 -34.44 -7.22
CA LEU A 1096 65.01 -35.42 -6.54
C LEU A 1096 65.81 -36.40 -5.66
N VAL A 1097 67.01 -36.79 -6.11
CA VAL A 1097 67.88 -37.73 -5.40
C VAL A 1097 68.57 -37.09 -4.21
N CYS A 1098 68.95 -35.81 -4.29
CA CYS A 1098 69.80 -35.16 -3.27
C CYS A 1098 69.22 -35.26 -1.84
N PRO A 1099 67.96 -34.86 -1.56
CA PRO A 1099 67.44 -34.94 -0.20
C PRO A 1099 67.24 -36.37 0.29
N ILE A 1100 66.93 -37.32 -0.61
CA ILE A 1100 66.84 -38.75 -0.26
C ILE A 1100 68.23 -39.27 0.13
N LEU A 1101 69.27 -38.96 -0.65
CA LEU A 1101 70.64 -39.36 -0.36
C LEU A 1101 71.16 -38.74 0.93
N LEU A 1102 70.89 -37.45 1.15
CA LEU A 1102 71.24 -36.73 2.37
C LEU A 1102 70.56 -37.35 3.59
N SER A 1103 69.30 -37.78 3.47
CA SER A 1103 68.60 -38.44 4.58
C SER A 1103 69.16 -39.83 4.92
N ASN A 1104 69.74 -40.56 3.96
CA ASN A 1104 70.37 -41.86 4.20
C ASN A 1104 71.62 -41.76 5.10
N THR A 1105 72.17 -40.56 5.29
CA THR A 1105 73.26 -40.31 6.25
C THR A 1105 72.78 -40.37 7.71
N LEU A 1106 71.46 -40.28 7.93
CA LEU A 1106 70.79 -40.45 9.22
C LEU A 1106 70.39 -41.92 9.37
N LYS A 1107 71.25 -42.73 10.02
CA LYS A 1107 71.14 -44.20 10.12
C LYS A 1107 69.77 -44.71 10.60
N ASP A 1108 69.01 -43.91 11.35
CA ASP A 1108 67.75 -44.32 11.97
C ASP A 1108 66.49 -43.93 11.19
N LEU A 1109 66.59 -43.16 10.09
CA LEU A 1109 65.41 -42.67 9.38
C LEU A 1109 64.83 -43.64 8.35
N THR A 1110 65.71 -44.36 7.65
CA THR A 1110 65.29 -45.25 6.56
C THR A 1110 64.51 -46.46 7.06
N SER A 1111 64.78 -46.90 8.31
CA SER A 1111 64.08 -47.96 9.01
C SER A 1111 62.66 -47.55 9.46
N ALA A 1112 62.39 -46.25 9.59
CA ALA A 1112 61.10 -45.70 10.04
C ALA A 1112 60.09 -45.40 8.93
N LEU A 1113 60.52 -45.29 7.66
CA LEU A 1113 59.61 -45.07 6.53
C LEU A 1113 58.58 -46.20 6.37
N ASN A 1114 57.35 -45.82 6.05
CA ASN A 1114 56.28 -46.71 5.63
C ASN A 1114 56.76 -47.62 4.47
N SER A 1115 56.23 -48.85 4.40
CA SER A 1115 56.75 -49.85 3.45
C SER A 1115 56.74 -49.40 1.99
N ASP A 1116 55.76 -48.58 1.61
CA ASP A 1116 55.63 -48.03 0.26
C ASP A 1116 56.62 -46.89 0.00
N SER A 1117 56.77 -45.94 0.94
CA SER A 1117 57.76 -44.86 0.82
C SER A 1117 59.19 -45.41 0.74
N ARG A 1118 59.51 -46.49 1.46
CA ARG A 1118 60.81 -47.16 1.33
C ARG A 1118 60.99 -47.80 -0.05
N LYS A 1119 59.96 -48.46 -0.60
CA LYS A 1119 60.03 -49.01 -1.97
C LYS A 1119 60.22 -47.91 -3.00
N HIS A 1120 59.47 -46.81 -2.88
CA HIS A 1120 59.57 -45.66 -3.76
C HIS A 1120 60.96 -45.04 -3.72
N SER A 1121 61.55 -44.83 -2.54
CA SER A 1121 62.89 -44.24 -2.42
C SER A 1121 63.98 -45.11 -3.04
N ILE A 1122 63.96 -46.42 -2.80
CA ILE A 1122 64.90 -47.38 -3.41
C ILE A 1122 64.74 -47.39 -4.93
N HIS A 1123 63.48 -47.38 -5.41
CA HIS A 1123 63.18 -47.38 -6.84
C HIS A 1123 63.70 -46.12 -7.54
N ILE A 1124 63.40 -44.94 -6.99
CA ILE A 1124 63.88 -43.64 -7.51
C ILE A 1124 65.42 -43.60 -7.56
N LEU A 1125 66.08 -43.96 -6.46
CA LEU A 1125 67.55 -43.96 -6.36
C LEU A 1125 68.18 -44.85 -7.43
N LYS A 1126 67.67 -46.09 -7.58
CA LYS A 1126 68.18 -47.06 -8.55
C LYS A 1126 67.99 -46.56 -9.98
N MET A 1127 66.75 -46.19 -10.33
CA MET A 1127 66.38 -45.84 -11.70
C MET A 1127 67.09 -44.58 -12.19
N TYR A 1128 67.22 -43.55 -11.34
CA TYR A 1128 67.99 -42.35 -11.74
C TYR A 1128 69.50 -42.61 -11.82
N LYS A 1129 70.06 -43.47 -10.96
CA LYS A 1129 71.48 -43.82 -11.04
C LYS A 1129 71.80 -44.52 -12.36
N GLU A 1130 71.00 -45.48 -12.76
CA GLU A 1130 71.14 -46.21 -14.02
C GLU A 1130 70.95 -45.26 -15.22
N ALA A 1131 69.93 -44.41 -15.18
CA ALA A 1131 69.65 -43.45 -16.25
C ALA A 1131 70.80 -42.46 -16.45
N VAL A 1132 71.29 -41.80 -15.39
CA VAL A 1132 72.39 -40.83 -15.48
C VAL A 1132 73.70 -41.49 -15.91
N ALA A 1133 73.99 -42.71 -15.44
CA ALA A 1133 75.18 -43.47 -15.85
C ALA A 1133 75.16 -43.82 -17.35
N SER A 1134 73.97 -44.01 -17.94
CA SER A 1134 73.79 -44.36 -19.35
C SER A 1134 73.89 -43.16 -20.33
N VAL A 1135 74.01 -41.92 -19.83
CA VAL A 1135 74.05 -40.73 -20.69
C VAL A 1135 75.35 -40.65 -21.48
N THR A 1136 75.25 -40.81 -22.80
CA THR A 1136 76.37 -40.69 -23.75
C THR A 1136 76.55 -39.28 -24.32
N CYS A 1137 75.51 -38.44 -24.29
CA CYS A 1137 75.57 -37.07 -24.77
C CYS A 1137 76.43 -36.19 -23.84
N LYS A 1138 77.52 -35.63 -24.39
CA LYS A 1138 78.50 -34.83 -23.62
C LYS A 1138 77.90 -33.56 -23.01
N GLU A 1139 77.03 -32.87 -23.75
CA GLU A 1139 76.38 -31.63 -23.28
C GLU A 1139 75.43 -31.91 -22.10
N THR A 1140 74.57 -32.92 -22.24
CA THR A 1140 73.65 -33.34 -21.17
C THR A 1140 74.43 -33.79 -19.94
N ARG A 1141 75.48 -34.59 -20.11
CA ARG A 1141 76.34 -35.05 -19.00
C ARG A 1141 77.05 -33.89 -18.30
N SER A 1142 77.55 -32.90 -19.05
CA SER A 1142 78.17 -31.69 -18.49
C SER A 1142 77.17 -30.86 -17.69
N ARG A 1143 75.93 -30.73 -18.18
CA ARG A 1143 74.88 -29.99 -17.47
C ARG A 1143 74.48 -30.68 -16.16
N ILE A 1144 74.32 -31.99 -16.17
CA ILE A 1144 74.04 -32.76 -14.95
C ILE A 1144 75.19 -32.62 -13.95
N LEU A 1145 76.44 -32.71 -14.42
CA LEU A 1145 77.62 -32.51 -13.56
C LEU A 1145 77.60 -31.13 -12.88
N GLU A 1146 77.29 -30.07 -13.63
CA GLU A 1146 77.18 -28.71 -13.09
C GLU A 1146 76.11 -28.62 -11.99
N LEU A 1147 74.93 -29.19 -12.24
CA LEU A 1147 73.83 -29.22 -11.27
C LEU A 1147 74.21 -29.99 -10.00
N CYS A 1148 74.85 -31.16 -10.13
CA CYS A 1148 75.36 -31.95 -9.00
C CYS A 1148 76.39 -31.16 -8.20
N CYS A 1149 77.35 -30.49 -8.86
CA CYS A 1149 78.37 -29.69 -8.19
C CYS A 1149 77.75 -28.54 -7.37
N ASN A 1150 76.69 -27.91 -7.89
CA ASN A 1150 76.00 -26.82 -7.20
C ASN A 1150 75.23 -27.32 -5.97
N LEU A 1151 74.58 -28.48 -6.06
CA LEU A 1151 73.88 -29.10 -4.93
C LEU A 1151 74.84 -29.61 -3.86
N ASP A 1152 75.93 -30.28 -4.25
CA ASP A 1152 76.96 -30.79 -3.31
C ASP A 1152 77.61 -29.65 -2.51
N LYS A 1153 77.81 -28.48 -3.13
CA LYS A 1153 78.27 -27.27 -2.42
C LYS A 1153 77.26 -26.78 -1.38
N LYS A 1154 75.96 -26.98 -1.62
CA LYS A 1154 74.90 -26.47 -0.76
C LYS A 1154 74.60 -27.37 0.42
N THR A 1155 74.72 -28.70 0.27
CA THR A 1155 74.51 -29.67 1.35
C THR A 1155 75.57 -29.55 2.45
N MET A 1156 76.80 -29.14 2.12
CA MET A 1156 77.95 -29.04 3.05
C MET A 1156 78.28 -30.35 3.79
N ASP A 1157 77.72 -31.48 3.37
CA ASP A 1157 77.91 -32.79 4.00
C ASP A 1157 78.70 -33.70 3.05
N PRO A 1158 79.98 -34.01 3.36
CA PRO A 1158 80.84 -34.80 2.47
C PRO A 1158 80.33 -36.24 2.26
N SER A 1159 79.42 -36.73 3.11
CA SER A 1159 78.80 -38.04 2.96
C SER A 1159 77.68 -38.08 1.91
N CYS A 1160 77.15 -36.92 1.51
CA CYS A 1160 76.20 -36.78 0.41
C CYS A 1160 76.90 -36.12 -0.79
N ASN A 1161 77.47 -36.95 -1.68
CA ASN A 1161 78.15 -36.49 -2.90
C ASN A 1161 77.47 -37.08 -4.15
N LEU A 1162 76.70 -36.25 -4.84
CA LEU A 1162 75.95 -36.63 -6.05
C LEU A 1162 76.87 -36.97 -7.21
N VAL A 1163 78.00 -36.25 -7.37
CA VAL A 1163 78.97 -36.50 -8.44
C VAL A 1163 79.54 -37.92 -8.32
N ALA A 1164 79.88 -38.35 -7.11
CA ALA A 1164 80.32 -39.70 -6.80
C ALA A 1164 79.20 -40.72 -6.94
N TYR A 1165 77.99 -40.40 -6.48
CA TYR A 1165 76.83 -41.29 -6.55
C TYR A 1165 76.48 -41.68 -8.00
N PHE A 1166 76.45 -40.71 -8.90
CA PHE A 1166 76.12 -40.90 -10.32
C PHE A 1166 77.30 -41.36 -11.19
N GLY A 1167 78.53 -41.40 -10.65
CA GLY A 1167 79.72 -41.76 -11.43
C GLY A 1167 80.06 -40.74 -12.52
N LEU A 1168 79.88 -39.45 -12.22
CA LEU A 1168 80.17 -38.34 -13.12
C LEU A 1168 81.63 -37.89 -12.92
N LYS A 1169 82.58 -38.69 -13.39
CA LYS A 1169 83.98 -38.28 -13.57
C LYS A 1169 84.32 -38.22 -15.05
#